data_AF-A3THW7-F1
#
_entry.id   AF-A3THW7-F1
#
_cell.length_a   1.000
_cell.length_b   1.000
_cell.length_c   1.000
_cell.angle_alpha   90.00
_cell.angle_beta   90.00
_cell.angle_gamma   90.00
#
_symmetry.space_group_name_H-M   'P 1'
#
loop_
_entity.id
_entity.type
_entity.pdbx_description
1 polymer ?
#
loop_
_entity_poly.entity_id
_entity_poly.type
_entity_poly.pdbx_seq_one_letter_code
_entity_poly.pdbx_strand_id
1 'polypeptide(L)'
;MTEHLVGVIVHPAKPRSAAALAALRRATRRRGWPEPMVLETSVDSPGATQVGELLGQGVDRLVAIGGDGTLREVAAALSRSGPASDQVALGVVPAGTANLWARTIGVHGWDLEAVADVAIAGPARDSDLAWVTITRADGTTRTHDVAVVAGVGMDAEAFAATQERTKHRMGWAAYFAALAQRAVGDPITVATQLDDRPSAHESARTVLVGNCRVLPLGLPLMPTASMTDGRLDVLAIAPQSAVGWLGVGAGVLTGRRGGWTGMRTHRARHVVLVLDAPTAVHVDGDPVGEGVRLEFGVSPAALLVRSREVAESPDERIHRLVDDPERDLADLANALHRSRRWSSDHAREHLVRDAFLSLHGADLTRFKSLLSAGSDHRDLEHLVFDVVGDEGARQDILDHIAAEAATIEVPDLHVLSDIDDTLRCALHDRRYPRGTVYPGVIALYRALDAGRSGDPTTPGDLTFVTARPMDPFGLIEQHTRRGLRDLGLPPHAVLSGTFDGLTSHDSMAGAKIENFERFRLLMPETHVVFIGDSGQGDVEVGRRMLAADPEAVRFILIHDVVALAEEERAALRSEGIVVVDTPVGGALEAYAAGLVSAAGLTSVVEAAERDLTSIEWESPEQEKATTALLERDLAAAHAAINACSPPDDCGSSLDMG
;
A
#
# COMPACT_ATOMS: atom_id res chain seq x y z
N MET A 1 11.60 33.07 20.29
CA MET A 1 11.52 32.82 18.84
C MET A 1 12.11 31.45 18.62
N THR A 2 11.35 30.52 18.04
CA THR A 2 11.86 29.19 17.70
C THR A 2 12.88 29.36 16.56
N GLU A 3 14.12 28.93 16.77
CA GLU A 3 15.11 28.85 15.70
C GLU A 3 14.81 27.64 14.82
N HIS A 4 14.87 27.82 13.51
CA HIS A 4 14.62 26.77 12.52
C HIS A 4 15.85 26.53 11.67
N LEU A 5 16.17 25.26 11.41
CA LEU A 5 17.31 24.83 10.61
C LEU A 5 16.83 24.46 9.20
N VAL A 6 17.22 25.26 8.21
CA VAL A 6 16.76 25.11 6.82
C VAL A 6 17.82 24.38 6.00
N GLY A 7 17.50 23.19 5.52
CA GLY A 7 18.23 22.49 4.47
C GLY A 7 17.73 22.87 3.08
N VAL A 8 18.64 23.06 2.12
CA VAL A 8 18.33 23.41 0.74
C VAL A 8 19.02 22.43 -0.19
N ILE A 9 18.25 21.73 -1.01
CA ILE A 9 18.74 20.89 -2.10
C ILE A 9 18.51 21.65 -3.40
N VAL A 10 19.58 21.97 -4.13
CA VAL A 10 19.51 22.81 -5.33
C VAL A 10 20.08 22.09 -6.54
N HIS A 11 19.36 22.14 -7.65
CA HIS A 11 19.92 21.75 -8.94
C HIS A 11 20.69 22.95 -9.53
N PRO A 12 22.02 22.92 -9.58
CA PRO A 12 22.82 24.12 -9.88
C PRO A 12 22.69 24.59 -11.33
N ALA A 13 22.40 23.69 -12.27
CA ALA A 13 22.35 24.00 -13.71
C ALA A 13 21.06 24.73 -14.16
N LYS A 14 20.04 24.86 -13.29
CA LYS A 14 18.78 25.51 -13.69
C LYS A 14 18.93 27.05 -13.66
N PRO A 15 18.44 27.79 -14.68
CA PRO A 15 18.67 29.23 -14.80
C PRO A 15 18.24 30.08 -13.60
N ARG A 16 17.24 29.63 -12.84
CA ARG A 16 16.69 30.37 -11.69
C ARG A 16 17.28 29.97 -10.34
N SER A 17 18.14 28.96 -10.27
CA SER A 17 18.63 28.38 -9.01
C SER A 17 19.37 29.38 -8.13
N ALA A 18 20.31 30.15 -8.71
CA ALA A 18 21.07 31.15 -7.96
C ALA A 18 20.17 32.25 -7.36
N ALA A 19 19.20 32.74 -8.14
CA ALA A 19 18.25 33.75 -7.68
C ALA A 19 17.29 33.22 -6.60
N ALA A 20 16.83 31.97 -6.75
CA ALA A 20 16.01 31.27 -5.76
C ALA A 20 16.75 31.08 -4.43
N LEU A 21 18.01 30.61 -4.48
CA LEU A 21 18.82 30.44 -3.28
C LEU A 21 19.08 31.78 -2.57
N ALA A 22 19.32 32.84 -3.34
CA ALA A 22 19.48 34.18 -2.77
C ALA A 22 18.19 34.68 -2.09
N ALA A 23 17.01 34.37 -2.64
CA ALA A 23 15.72 34.69 -2.03
C ALA A 23 15.50 33.92 -0.73
N LEU A 24 15.82 32.62 -0.68
CA LEU A 24 15.75 31.82 0.55
C LEU A 24 16.68 32.36 1.65
N ARG A 25 17.93 32.68 1.31
CA ARG A 25 18.88 33.31 2.26
C ARG A 25 18.37 34.64 2.82
N ARG A 26 17.68 35.44 2.00
CA ARG A 26 17.03 36.67 2.48
C ARG A 26 15.84 36.35 3.38
N ALA A 27 15.02 35.36 3.02
CA ALA A 27 13.84 34.96 3.78
C ALA A 27 14.20 34.39 5.17
N THR A 28 15.27 33.61 5.30
CA THR A 28 15.77 33.14 6.61
C THR A 28 16.34 34.29 7.43
N ARG A 29 17.18 35.15 6.82
CA ARG A 29 17.76 36.33 7.47
C ARG A 29 16.69 37.28 8.02
N ARG A 30 15.62 37.54 7.26
CA ARG A 30 14.49 38.38 7.70
C ARG A 30 13.80 37.84 8.97
N ARG A 31 13.89 36.54 9.23
CA ARG A 31 13.30 35.86 10.40
C ARG A 31 14.28 35.66 11.55
N GLY A 32 15.55 36.04 11.38
CA GLY A 32 16.59 35.77 12.37
C GLY A 32 16.97 34.29 12.47
N TRP A 33 16.72 33.49 11.43
CA TRP A 33 17.12 32.09 11.39
C TRP A 33 18.57 31.94 10.90
N PRO A 34 19.26 30.84 11.25
CA PRO A 34 20.58 30.49 10.71
C PRO A 34 20.63 30.48 9.18
N GLU A 35 21.83 30.59 8.62
CA GLU A 35 22.01 30.48 7.17
C GLU A 35 21.61 29.06 6.70
N PRO A 36 20.88 28.92 5.57
CA PRO A 36 20.49 27.61 5.08
C PRO A 36 21.71 26.75 4.72
N MET A 37 21.61 25.46 5.03
CA MET A 37 22.58 24.44 4.67
C MET A 37 22.30 24.01 3.22
N VAL A 38 23.23 24.23 2.31
CA VAL A 38 22.98 24.07 0.87
C VAL A 38 23.77 22.89 0.33
N LEU A 39 23.07 21.92 -0.25
CA LEU A 39 23.64 20.80 -0.98
C LEU A 39 23.19 20.83 -2.43
N GLU A 40 24.13 20.62 -3.35
CA GLU A 40 23.84 20.61 -4.78
C GLU A 40 23.55 19.19 -5.29
N THR A 41 22.64 19.06 -6.26
CA THR A 41 22.40 17.79 -6.95
C THR A 41 23.39 17.60 -8.10
N SER A 42 23.75 16.35 -8.36
CA SER A 42 24.55 15.90 -9.50
C SER A 42 23.87 14.73 -10.20
N VAL A 43 24.45 14.25 -11.31
CA VAL A 43 23.95 13.03 -11.99
C VAL A 43 24.06 11.81 -11.07
N ASP A 44 25.16 11.69 -10.33
CA ASP A 44 25.42 10.57 -9.42
C ASP A 44 24.70 10.71 -8.08
N SER A 45 24.24 11.93 -7.74
CA SER A 45 23.56 12.24 -6.49
C SER A 45 22.39 13.19 -6.75
N PRO A 46 21.26 12.67 -7.27
CA PRO A 46 20.18 13.51 -7.78
C PRO A 46 19.25 14.07 -6.69
N GLY A 47 19.39 13.61 -5.43
CA GLY A 47 18.67 14.16 -4.28
C GLY A 47 18.72 13.31 -3.02
N ALA A 48 18.74 11.98 -3.15
CA ALA A 48 18.60 11.08 -1.99
C ALA A 48 19.71 11.22 -0.95
N THR A 49 20.97 11.28 -1.38
CA THR A 49 22.12 11.51 -0.51
C THR A 49 21.98 12.82 0.27
N GLN A 50 21.56 13.87 -0.43
CA GLN A 50 21.41 15.21 0.16
C GLN A 50 20.27 15.26 1.18
N VAL A 51 19.17 14.55 0.94
CA VAL A 51 18.10 14.41 1.94
C VAL A 51 18.62 13.74 3.21
N GLY A 52 19.28 12.58 3.08
CA GLY A 52 19.83 11.86 4.23
C GLY A 52 20.83 12.69 5.02
N GLU A 53 21.73 13.39 4.32
CA GLU A 53 22.74 14.26 4.94
C GLU A 53 22.13 15.45 5.70
N LEU A 54 21.11 16.10 5.13
CA LEU A 54 20.45 17.23 5.78
C LEU A 54 19.60 16.78 6.98
N LEU A 55 18.86 15.68 6.85
CA LEU A 55 18.10 15.11 7.97
C LEU A 55 19.04 14.69 9.11
N GLY A 56 20.18 14.06 8.80
CA GLY A 56 21.20 13.71 9.78
C GLY A 56 21.84 14.92 10.48
N GLN A 57 21.77 16.09 9.87
CA GLN A 57 22.20 17.37 10.46
C GLN A 57 21.08 18.10 11.24
N GLY A 58 19.90 17.49 11.37
CA GLY A 58 18.81 17.98 12.20
C GLY A 58 18.00 19.13 11.58
N VAL A 59 17.95 19.24 10.24
CA VAL A 59 17.08 20.24 9.60
C VAL A 59 15.61 19.95 9.89
N ASP A 60 14.85 21.00 10.21
CA ASP A 60 13.40 20.92 10.47
C ASP A 60 12.57 21.54 9.32
N ARG A 61 13.27 22.03 8.29
CA ARG A 61 12.73 22.56 7.02
C ARG A 61 13.62 22.07 5.89
N LEU A 62 13.05 21.44 4.88
CA LEU A 62 13.78 21.06 3.67
C LEU A 62 13.21 21.81 2.47
N VAL A 63 14.06 22.41 1.64
CA VAL A 63 13.63 23.12 0.43
C VAL A 63 14.32 22.55 -0.80
N ALA A 64 13.53 22.16 -1.81
CA ALA A 64 14.05 21.76 -3.11
C ALA A 64 13.94 22.91 -4.12
N ILE A 65 15.07 23.24 -4.77
CA ILE A 65 15.15 24.20 -5.87
C ILE A 65 15.48 23.45 -7.15
N GLY A 66 14.50 23.31 -8.05
CA GLY A 66 14.69 22.52 -9.26
C GLY A 66 13.48 22.48 -10.18
N GLY A 67 13.54 21.59 -11.17
CA GLY A 67 12.38 21.22 -11.98
C GLY A 67 11.71 19.95 -11.43
N ASP A 68 10.65 19.48 -12.09
CA ASP A 68 9.84 18.35 -11.63
C ASP A 68 10.67 17.09 -11.30
N GLY A 69 11.68 16.74 -12.12
CA GLY A 69 12.59 15.63 -11.82
C GLY A 69 13.39 15.79 -10.52
N THR A 70 13.97 16.97 -10.25
CA THR A 70 14.66 17.23 -8.97
C THR A 70 13.69 17.11 -7.79
N LEU A 71 12.47 17.61 -7.98
CA LEU A 71 11.47 17.55 -6.95
C LEU A 71 11.01 16.10 -6.69
N ARG A 72 10.83 15.28 -7.73
CA ARG A 72 10.57 13.83 -7.61
C ARG A 72 11.61 13.15 -6.75
N GLU A 73 12.89 13.32 -7.07
CA GLU A 73 13.99 12.65 -6.35
C GLU A 73 14.06 13.05 -4.88
N VAL A 74 13.86 14.34 -4.59
CA VAL A 74 13.83 14.84 -3.19
C VAL A 74 12.58 14.36 -2.45
N ALA A 75 11.41 14.38 -3.09
CA ALA A 75 10.15 13.93 -2.48
C ALA A 75 10.19 12.45 -2.16
N ALA A 76 10.66 11.64 -3.12
CA ALA A 76 10.85 10.21 -3.01
C ALA A 76 11.84 9.84 -1.90
N ALA A 77 12.96 10.57 -1.81
CA ALA A 77 13.91 10.35 -0.73
C ALA A 77 13.33 10.74 0.64
N LEU A 78 12.61 11.87 0.71
CA LEU A 78 12.01 12.34 1.96
C LEU A 78 10.91 11.39 2.44
N SER A 79 10.05 10.88 1.56
CA SER A 79 9.00 9.92 1.90
C SER A 79 9.56 8.58 2.40
N ARG A 80 10.74 8.17 1.92
CA ARG A 80 11.44 6.96 2.36
C ARG A 80 12.31 7.13 3.61
N SER A 81 12.44 8.35 4.13
CA SER A 81 13.34 8.65 5.25
C SER A 81 12.77 8.28 6.64
N GLY A 82 11.54 7.75 6.70
CA GLY A 82 10.92 7.27 7.92
C GLY A 82 10.62 8.38 8.95
N PRO A 83 10.55 8.08 10.26
CA PRO A 83 10.14 9.03 11.29
C PRO A 83 10.95 10.33 11.34
N ALA A 84 12.22 10.28 10.91
CA ALA A 84 13.09 11.45 10.82
C ALA A 84 12.55 12.54 9.87
N SER A 85 11.68 12.20 8.91
CA SER A 85 11.06 13.15 7.99
C SER A 85 9.60 13.49 8.33
N ASP A 86 8.98 12.85 9.32
CA ASP A 86 7.54 13.00 9.60
C ASP A 86 7.11 14.44 9.91
N GLN A 87 8.02 15.22 10.51
CA GLN A 87 7.78 16.63 10.85
C GLN A 87 8.43 17.61 9.86
N VAL A 88 9.20 17.12 8.89
CA VAL A 88 9.95 17.95 7.95
C VAL A 88 9.11 18.20 6.70
N ALA A 89 8.56 19.41 6.60
CA ALA A 89 7.80 19.82 5.42
C ALA A 89 8.70 20.30 4.28
N LEU A 90 8.49 19.72 3.10
CA LEU A 90 9.16 20.06 1.85
C LEU A 90 8.64 21.39 1.28
N GLY A 91 9.52 22.39 1.24
CA GLY A 91 9.34 23.59 0.44
C GLY A 91 9.77 23.38 -0.99
N VAL A 92 9.05 23.97 -1.94
CA VAL A 92 9.35 23.88 -3.36
C VAL A 92 9.61 25.27 -3.93
N VAL A 93 10.77 25.45 -4.57
CA VAL A 93 11.08 26.65 -5.36
C VAL A 93 11.26 26.24 -6.83
N PRO A 94 10.26 26.50 -7.70
CA PRO A 94 10.31 26.08 -9.09
C PRO A 94 11.40 26.82 -9.87
N ALA A 95 12.37 26.05 -10.39
CA ALA A 95 13.46 26.52 -11.23
C ALA A 95 13.49 25.84 -12.61
N GLY A 96 12.60 24.87 -12.87
CA GLY A 96 12.44 24.19 -14.16
C GLY A 96 11.54 24.93 -15.16
N THR A 97 11.27 24.29 -16.29
CA THR A 97 10.46 24.85 -17.38
C THR A 97 8.95 24.64 -17.15
N ALA A 98 8.54 23.43 -16.78
CA ALA A 98 7.12 23.07 -16.61
C ALA A 98 6.63 23.35 -15.17
N ASN A 99 7.34 22.82 -14.17
CA ASN A 99 7.06 22.97 -12.73
C ASN A 99 5.62 22.58 -12.39
N LEU A 100 5.22 21.41 -12.87
CA LEU A 100 3.85 20.90 -12.77
C LEU A 100 3.47 20.64 -11.33
N TRP A 101 4.37 20.03 -10.56
CA TRP A 101 4.08 19.79 -9.16
C TRP A 101 3.89 21.10 -8.38
N ALA A 102 4.77 22.08 -8.60
CA ALA A 102 4.65 23.42 -8.02
C ALA A 102 3.33 24.11 -8.39
N ARG A 103 2.85 23.95 -9.63
CA ARG A 103 1.53 24.45 -10.07
C ARG A 103 0.39 23.78 -9.32
N THR A 104 0.45 22.47 -9.13
CA THR A 104 -0.58 21.69 -8.43
C THR A 104 -0.67 22.02 -6.94
N ILE A 105 0.44 22.37 -6.30
CA ILE A 105 0.43 22.90 -4.91
C ILE A 105 0.14 24.41 -4.81
N GLY A 106 -0.24 25.05 -5.91
CA GLY A 106 -0.60 26.49 -5.93
C GLY A 106 0.60 27.45 -5.87
N VAL A 107 1.83 26.96 -6.06
CA VAL A 107 3.07 27.75 -6.07
C VAL A 107 3.44 28.09 -7.52
N HIS A 108 2.67 28.99 -8.14
CA HIS A 108 2.91 29.42 -9.53
C HIS A 108 2.56 30.90 -9.76
N GLY A 109 3.31 31.55 -10.66
CA GLY A 109 3.04 32.93 -11.09
C GLY A 109 3.46 34.03 -10.10
N TRP A 110 4.22 33.70 -9.05
CA TRP A 110 4.64 34.66 -8.03
C TRP A 110 6.10 35.07 -8.18
N ASP A 111 6.46 36.16 -7.51
CA ASP A 111 7.87 36.52 -7.36
C ASP A 111 8.62 35.51 -6.47
N LEU A 112 9.94 35.48 -6.62
CA LEU A 112 10.78 34.52 -5.90
C LEU A 112 10.82 34.76 -4.39
N GLU A 113 10.52 35.97 -3.91
CA GLU A 113 10.51 36.26 -2.47
C GLU A 113 9.31 35.60 -1.80
N ALA A 114 8.12 35.77 -2.37
CA ALA A 114 6.90 35.14 -1.89
C ALA A 114 6.99 33.61 -1.95
N VAL A 115 7.58 33.07 -3.03
CA VAL A 115 7.84 31.63 -3.16
C VAL A 115 8.81 31.15 -2.09
N ALA A 116 9.92 31.87 -1.84
CA ALA A 116 10.87 31.53 -0.80
C ALA A 116 10.23 31.58 0.60
N ASP A 117 9.41 32.60 0.88
CA ASP A 117 8.70 32.73 2.15
C ASP A 117 7.73 31.55 2.40
N VAL A 118 6.98 31.13 1.38
CA VAL A 118 6.13 29.93 1.48
C VAL A 118 6.96 28.66 1.60
N ALA A 119 8.04 28.52 0.84
CA ALA A 119 8.90 27.35 0.87
C ALA A 119 9.57 27.12 2.25
N ILE A 120 9.82 28.16 3.05
CA ILE A 120 10.43 27.98 4.38
C ILE A 120 9.42 28.08 5.55
N ALA A 121 8.30 28.77 5.36
CA ALA A 121 7.39 29.13 6.46
C ALA A 121 5.89 29.04 6.11
N GLY A 122 5.54 28.71 4.88
CA GLY A 122 4.13 28.55 4.46
C GLY A 122 3.44 27.39 5.19
N PRO A 123 2.10 27.33 5.21
CA PRO A 123 1.38 26.21 5.79
C PRO A 123 1.86 24.90 5.15
N ALA A 124 2.02 23.88 6.00
CA ALA A 124 2.34 22.52 5.56
C ALA A 124 1.04 21.71 5.48
N ARG A 125 0.94 20.87 4.47
CA ARG A 125 -0.15 19.92 4.29
C ARG A 125 0.40 18.57 3.88
N ASP A 126 -0.36 17.52 4.14
CA ASP A 126 -0.07 16.20 3.60
C ASP A 126 -0.13 16.23 2.07
N SER A 127 0.72 15.41 1.44
CA SER A 127 0.76 15.20 0.01
C SER A 127 0.98 13.72 -0.27
N ASP A 128 0.14 13.18 -1.14
CA ASP A 128 0.26 11.85 -1.69
C ASP A 128 1.44 11.79 -2.66
N LEU A 129 2.08 10.64 -2.77
CA LEU A 129 3.11 10.35 -3.76
C LEU A 129 2.74 9.06 -4.50
N ALA A 130 2.68 9.13 -5.82
CA ALA A 130 2.40 7.96 -6.65
C ALA A 130 3.68 7.15 -6.88
N TRP A 131 3.53 5.86 -7.19
CA TRP A 131 4.63 4.99 -7.63
C TRP A 131 4.16 4.09 -8.76
N VAL A 132 5.12 3.60 -9.55
CA VAL A 132 4.88 2.63 -10.63
C VAL A 132 5.96 1.55 -10.62
N THR A 133 5.55 0.29 -10.63
CA THR A 133 6.41 -0.87 -10.86
C THR A 133 6.25 -1.33 -12.29
N ILE A 134 7.35 -1.30 -13.05
CA ILE A 134 7.39 -1.65 -14.46
C ILE A 134 8.04 -3.02 -14.60
N THR A 135 7.31 -3.96 -15.19
CA THR A 135 7.81 -5.29 -15.57
C THR A 135 8.18 -5.28 -17.06
N ARG A 136 9.39 -5.74 -17.38
CA ARG A 136 9.90 -5.86 -18.76
C ARG A 136 9.64 -7.25 -19.33
N ALA A 137 9.83 -7.39 -20.64
CA ALA A 137 9.63 -8.65 -21.35
C ALA A 137 10.56 -9.78 -20.88
N ASP A 138 11.72 -9.44 -20.30
CA ASP A 138 12.67 -10.39 -19.72
C ASP A 138 12.33 -10.77 -18.25
N GLY A 139 11.19 -10.30 -17.73
CA GLY A 139 10.75 -10.53 -16.36
C GLY A 139 11.37 -9.58 -15.33
N THR A 140 12.32 -8.72 -15.71
CA THR A 140 12.91 -7.76 -14.76
C THR A 140 11.89 -6.70 -14.35
N THR A 141 11.88 -6.36 -13.06
CA THR A 141 10.99 -5.35 -12.50
C THR A 141 11.78 -4.15 -11.98
N ARG A 142 11.22 -2.95 -12.10
CA ARG A 142 11.78 -1.73 -11.49
C ARG A 142 10.68 -0.78 -11.06
N THR A 143 10.77 -0.31 -9.82
CA THR A 143 9.84 0.66 -9.25
C THR A 143 10.39 2.08 -9.33
N HIS A 144 9.52 3.02 -9.64
CA HIS A 144 9.80 4.46 -9.71
C HIS A 144 8.73 5.24 -8.95
N ASP A 145 9.12 6.26 -8.20
CA ASP A 145 8.17 7.26 -7.71
C ASP A 145 7.71 8.16 -8.86
N VAL A 146 6.50 8.69 -8.73
CA VAL A 146 5.82 9.52 -9.72
C VAL A 146 5.31 10.76 -9.00
N ALA A 147 5.91 11.91 -9.27
CA ALA A 147 5.50 13.18 -8.68
C ALA A 147 4.44 13.90 -9.51
N VAL A 148 4.33 13.57 -10.80
CA VAL A 148 3.42 14.22 -11.74
C VAL A 148 2.54 13.18 -12.45
N VAL A 149 3.14 12.38 -13.33
CA VAL A 149 2.42 11.44 -14.19
C VAL A 149 3.39 10.42 -14.78
N ALA A 150 2.97 9.17 -14.82
CA ALA A 150 3.64 8.12 -15.57
C ALA A 150 2.67 7.57 -16.62
N GLY A 151 3.19 7.06 -17.73
CA GLY A 151 2.34 6.72 -18.86
C GLY A 151 2.96 5.80 -19.87
N VAL A 152 2.08 5.21 -20.69
CA VAL A 152 2.38 4.25 -21.76
C VAL A 152 1.74 4.68 -23.07
N GLY A 153 2.31 4.20 -24.17
CA GLY A 153 1.80 4.47 -25.52
C GLY A 153 2.39 5.73 -26.12
N MET A 154 1.59 6.44 -26.92
CA MET A 154 2.03 7.53 -27.79
C MET A 154 2.77 8.62 -27.02
N ASP A 155 4.09 8.49 -27.11
CA ASP A 155 5.16 9.45 -26.95
C ASP A 155 5.59 9.82 -25.50
N ALA A 156 6.10 8.82 -24.78
CA ALA A 156 7.27 8.97 -23.91
C ALA A 156 8.39 9.83 -24.58
N GLU A 157 8.45 9.84 -25.92
CA GLU A 157 9.35 10.67 -26.72
C GLU A 157 8.81 12.09 -27.08
N ALA A 158 7.50 12.37 -27.18
CA ALA A 158 7.01 13.76 -27.42
C ALA A 158 7.15 14.63 -26.18
N PHE A 159 7.07 14.02 -25.00
CA PHE A 159 7.27 14.73 -23.73
C PHE A 159 8.69 15.31 -23.64
N ALA A 160 9.68 14.61 -24.22
CA ALA A 160 11.06 15.08 -24.37
C ALA A 160 11.24 16.07 -25.54
N ALA A 161 10.55 15.86 -26.67
CA ALA A 161 10.76 16.63 -27.91
C ALA A 161 10.15 18.05 -27.91
N THR A 162 9.26 18.39 -26.99
CA THR A 162 8.62 19.72 -26.96
C THR A 162 9.43 20.81 -26.25
N GLN A 163 10.69 20.53 -25.87
CA GLN A 163 11.51 21.45 -25.06
C GLN A 163 12.09 22.66 -25.81
N GLU A 164 11.98 22.75 -27.14
CA GLU A 164 12.49 23.91 -27.87
C GLU A 164 11.40 24.69 -28.62
N ARG A 165 11.08 25.86 -28.03
CA ARG A 165 10.49 27.06 -28.67
C ARG A 165 9.02 26.93 -29.11
N THR A 166 8.14 27.77 -28.54
CA THR A 166 7.45 28.89 -29.25
C THR A 166 6.28 29.47 -28.43
N LYS A 167 6.03 30.78 -28.63
CA LYS A 167 5.16 31.71 -27.91
C LYS A 167 3.71 31.22 -27.67
N HIS A 168 3.22 31.60 -26.48
CA HIS A 168 2.05 31.18 -25.68
C HIS A 168 0.63 31.14 -26.30
N ARG A 169 0.46 31.15 -27.63
CA ARG A 169 -0.86 30.93 -28.27
C ARG A 169 -0.80 30.05 -29.52
N MET A 170 0.30 30.11 -30.28
CA MET A 170 0.52 29.22 -31.44
C MET A 170 1.03 27.83 -31.04
N GLY A 171 1.59 27.68 -29.83
CA GLY A 171 2.13 26.42 -29.34
C GLY A 171 1.09 25.31 -29.21
N TRP A 172 -0.19 25.62 -28.95
CA TRP A 172 -1.20 24.59 -28.63
C TRP A 172 -1.75 23.94 -29.89
N ALA A 173 -2.00 24.75 -30.91
CA ALA A 173 -2.31 24.26 -32.25
C ALA A 173 -1.14 23.44 -32.81
N ALA A 174 0.11 23.85 -32.56
CA ALA A 174 1.29 23.10 -32.97
C ALA A 174 1.46 21.77 -32.19
N TYR A 175 1.19 21.75 -30.88
CA TYR A 175 1.25 20.53 -30.06
C TYR A 175 0.19 19.50 -30.47
N PHE A 176 -1.08 19.92 -30.56
CA PHE A 176 -2.14 19.03 -31.03
C PHE A 176 -2.03 18.71 -32.52
N ALA A 177 -1.47 19.58 -33.36
CA ALA A 177 -1.15 19.23 -34.75
C ALA A 177 0.00 18.23 -34.85
N ALA A 178 1.01 18.30 -33.99
CA ALA A 178 2.08 17.31 -33.92
C ALA A 178 1.54 15.94 -33.46
N LEU A 179 0.68 15.93 -32.42
CA LEU A 179 -0.03 14.71 -32.00
C LEU A 179 -0.95 14.17 -33.11
N ALA A 180 -1.69 15.05 -33.80
CA ALA A 180 -2.56 14.66 -34.91
C ALA A 180 -1.79 14.17 -36.15
N GLN A 181 -0.59 14.70 -36.42
CA GLN A 181 0.30 14.20 -37.47
C GLN A 181 0.90 12.84 -37.12
N ARG A 182 1.08 12.55 -35.82
CA ARG A 182 1.52 11.26 -35.27
C ARG A 182 0.39 10.27 -35.03
N ALA A 183 -0.87 10.70 -35.18
CA ALA A 183 -2.07 9.86 -35.07
C ALA A 183 -2.15 8.70 -36.08
N VAL A 184 -1.18 8.57 -36.98
CA VAL A 184 -1.10 7.53 -38.01
C VAL A 184 -0.49 6.22 -37.45
N GLY A 185 0.03 6.19 -36.22
CA GLY A 185 0.50 4.95 -35.59
C GLY A 185 -0.62 3.98 -35.21
N ASP A 186 -0.29 2.74 -34.84
CA ASP A 186 -1.27 1.78 -34.30
C ASP A 186 -1.63 2.12 -32.84
N PRO A 187 -2.90 1.95 -32.41
CA PRO A 187 -3.27 2.00 -31.01
C PRO A 187 -2.54 0.91 -30.19
N ILE A 188 -2.31 1.18 -28.91
CA ILE A 188 -1.95 0.15 -27.94
C ILE A 188 -3.21 -0.55 -27.46
N THR A 189 -3.15 -1.88 -27.33
CA THR A 189 -4.15 -2.64 -26.58
C THR A 189 -3.65 -2.78 -25.16
N VAL A 190 -4.48 -2.39 -24.21
CA VAL A 190 -4.17 -2.42 -22.78
C VAL A 190 -5.32 -3.09 -22.03
N ALA A 191 -4.98 -4.08 -21.20
CA ALA A 191 -5.89 -4.59 -20.20
C ALA A 191 -5.70 -3.76 -18.93
N THR A 192 -6.73 -3.00 -18.58
CA THR A 192 -6.72 -2.07 -17.44
C THR A 192 -7.54 -2.68 -16.31
N GLN A 193 -6.89 -2.92 -15.17
CA GLN A 193 -7.54 -3.25 -13.90
C GLN A 193 -7.48 -2.03 -12.98
N LEU A 194 -8.61 -1.70 -12.35
CA LEU A 194 -8.75 -0.57 -11.45
C LEU A 194 -9.28 -1.08 -10.11
N ASP A 195 -8.46 -1.00 -9.06
CA ASP A 195 -8.74 -1.61 -7.76
C ASP A 195 -9.16 -3.09 -7.95
N ASP A 196 -10.23 -3.52 -7.29
CA ASP A 196 -10.75 -4.91 -7.35
C ASP A 196 -11.72 -5.15 -8.52
N ARG A 197 -11.81 -4.21 -9.47
CA ARG A 197 -12.72 -4.36 -10.63
C ARG A 197 -12.15 -5.37 -11.62
N PRO A 198 -13.00 -6.12 -12.35
CA PRO A 198 -12.56 -6.97 -13.44
C PRO A 198 -11.73 -6.20 -14.46
N SER A 199 -10.67 -6.82 -14.96
CA SER A 199 -9.83 -6.23 -16.01
C SER A 199 -10.65 -5.98 -17.28
N ALA A 200 -10.51 -4.78 -17.85
CA ALA A 200 -11.15 -4.39 -19.10
C ALA A 200 -10.11 -4.16 -20.18
N HIS A 201 -10.27 -4.83 -21.33
CA HIS A 201 -9.44 -4.59 -22.50
C HIS A 201 -9.94 -3.34 -23.24
N GLU A 202 -9.05 -2.39 -23.46
CA GLU A 202 -9.32 -1.21 -24.27
C GLU A 202 -8.19 -0.89 -25.25
N SER A 203 -8.57 -0.28 -26.37
CA SER A 203 -7.63 0.26 -27.33
C SER A 203 -7.44 1.74 -27.04
N ALA A 204 -6.20 2.16 -26.79
CA ALA A 204 -5.84 3.53 -26.47
C ALA A 204 -4.65 3.99 -27.32
N ARG A 205 -4.50 5.30 -27.47
CA ARG A 205 -3.26 5.91 -28.00
C ARG A 205 -2.25 6.07 -26.90
N THR A 206 -2.68 6.53 -25.74
CA THR A 206 -1.85 6.63 -24.54
C THR A 206 -2.71 6.45 -23.30
N VAL A 207 -2.13 5.88 -22.26
CA VAL A 207 -2.71 5.86 -20.92
C VAL A 207 -1.75 6.59 -19.99
N LEU A 208 -2.29 7.57 -19.27
CA LEU A 208 -1.57 8.36 -18.28
C LEU A 208 -2.16 8.07 -16.90
N VAL A 209 -1.30 7.90 -15.90
CA VAL A 209 -1.68 7.66 -14.51
C VAL A 209 -0.88 8.60 -13.62
N GLY A 210 -1.56 9.35 -12.75
CA GLY A 210 -0.89 10.27 -11.84
C GLY A 210 -1.86 11.01 -10.91
N ASN A 211 -1.31 11.87 -10.06
CA ASN A 211 -2.05 12.66 -9.06
C ASN A 211 -1.96 14.17 -9.32
N CYS A 212 -1.40 14.58 -10.47
CA CYS A 212 -1.16 15.98 -10.80
C CYS A 212 -2.24 16.57 -11.70
N ARG A 213 -2.85 17.67 -11.23
CA ARG A 213 -3.97 18.36 -11.89
C ARG A 213 -3.62 19.00 -13.23
N VAL A 214 -2.35 19.33 -13.43
CA VAL A 214 -1.88 20.19 -14.52
C VAL A 214 -0.76 19.52 -15.31
N LEU A 215 -0.91 19.48 -16.63
CA LEU A 215 0.12 19.00 -17.56
C LEU A 215 1.07 20.13 -18.05
N PRO A 216 2.17 19.81 -18.76
CA PRO A 216 3.01 20.79 -19.42
C PRO A 216 2.18 21.87 -20.12
N LEU A 217 2.58 23.14 -19.96
CA LEU A 217 1.93 24.33 -20.53
C LEU A 217 0.64 24.80 -19.82
N GLY A 218 0.26 24.19 -18.70
CA GLY A 218 -0.81 24.69 -17.82
C GLY A 218 -2.21 24.16 -18.13
N LEU A 219 -2.31 23.07 -18.88
CA LEU A 219 -3.59 22.50 -19.30
C LEU A 219 -4.17 21.58 -18.20
N PRO A 220 -5.47 21.72 -17.85
CA PRO A 220 -6.12 20.87 -16.87
C PRO A 220 -6.55 19.55 -17.54
N LEU A 221 -5.60 18.66 -17.80
CA LEU A 221 -5.89 17.37 -18.44
C LEU A 221 -6.59 16.41 -17.46
N MET A 222 -6.25 16.50 -16.17
CA MET A 222 -6.90 15.77 -15.07
C MET A 222 -7.40 16.79 -14.03
N PRO A 223 -8.47 17.56 -14.34
CA PRO A 223 -8.91 18.69 -13.52
C PRO A 223 -9.38 18.27 -12.11
N THR A 224 -9.74 17.00 -11.94
CA THR A 224 -10.14 16.38 -10.66
C THR A 224 -8.98 15.86 -9.83
N ALA A 225 -7.78 15.74 -10.41
CA ALA A 225 -6.68 15.14 -9.70
C ALA A 225 -6.31 15.97 -8.47
N SER A 226 -6.12 15.24 -7.38
CA SER A 226 -5.75 15.75 -6.07
C SER A 226 -4.51 14.99 -5.62
N MET A 227 -3.65 15.67 -4.87
CA MET A 227 -2.52 15.03 -4.20
C MET A 227 -2.81 14.80 -2.73
N THR A 228 -4.08 14.69 -2.34
CA THR A 228 -4.50 14.58 -0.92
C THR A 228 -5.69 13.64 -0.70
N ASP A 229 -6.25 13.08 -1.76
CA ASP A 229 -7.44 12.22 -1.71
C ASP A 229 -7.09 10.72 -1.70
N GLY A 230 -5.80 10.36 -1.74
CA GLY A 230 -5.34 8.99 -1.72
C GLY A 230 -5.78 8.19 -2.94
N ARG A 231 -6.00 8.85 -4.10
CA ARG A 231 -6.37 8.22 -5.37
C ARG A 231 -5.44 8.68 -6.49
N LEU A 232 -5.37 7.86 -7.54
CA LEU A 232 -4.74 8.15 -8.81
C LEU A 232 -5.82 8.48 -9.85
N ASP A 233 -5.56 9.46 -10.70
CA ASP A 233 -6.35 9.70 -11.90
C ASP A 233 -5.72 8.93 -13.07
N VAL A 234 -6.55 8.12 -13.73
CA VAL A 234 -6.22 7.38 -14.94
C VAL A 234 -6.88 8.05 -16.11
N LEU A 235 -6.11 8.37 -17.14
CA LEU A 235 -6.59 8.96 -18.36
C LEU A 235 -6.17 8.12 -19.57
N ALA A 236 -7.15 7.47 -20.20
CA ALA A 236 -6.97 6.81 -21.48
C ALA A 236 -7.39 7.76 -22.61
N ILE A 237 -6.48 8.05 -23.53
CA ILE A 237 -6.72 8.87 -24.72
C ILE A 237 -6.80 7.94 -25.92
N ALA A 238 -7.99 7.79 -26.51
CA ALA A 238 -8.31 6.83 -27.57
C ALA A 238 -9.07 7.44 -28.77
N PRO A 239 -8.60 8.55 -29.38
CA PRO A 239 -9.22 9.06 -30.60
C PRO A 239 -8.98 8.11 -31.79
N GLN A 240 -10.06 7.81 -32.51
CA GLN A 240 -10.04 6.93 -33.70
C GLN A 240 -9.72 7.66 -35.01
N SER A 241 -9.69 9.00 -35.01
CA SER A 241 -9.49 9.81 -36.20
C SER A 241 -8.83 11.17 -35.90
N ALA A 242 -8.31 11.83 -36.93
CA ALA A 242 -7.78 13.20 -36.81
C ALA A 242 -8.81 14.21 -36.30
N VAL A 243 -10.11 14.01 -36.61
CA VAL A 243 -11.21 14.81 -36.05
C VAL A 243 -11.39 14.54 -34.56
N GLY A 244 -11.22 13.28 -34.12
CA GLY A 244 -11.20 12.91 -32.70
C GLY A 244 -10.10 13.66 -31.93
N TRP A 245 -8.92 13.78 -32.52
CA TRP A 245 -7.82 14.58 -31.93
C TRP A 245 -8.13 16.07 -31.81
N LEU A 246 -8.86 16.66 -32.77
CA LEU A 246 -9.35 18.04 -32.63
C LEU A 246 -10.37 18.18 -31.50
N GLY A 247 -11.22 17.17 -31.30
CA GLY A 247 -12.17 17.09 -30.18
C GLY A 247 -11.44 17.08 -28.82
N VAL A 248 -10.42 16.22 -28.68
CA VAL A 248 -9.54 16.19 -27.50
C VAL A 248 -8.94 17.58 -27.24
N GLY A 249 -8.34 18.21 -28.25
CA GLY A 249 -7.75 19.55 -28.11
C GLY A 249 -8.75 20.62 -27.68
N ALA A 250 -9.96 20.63 -28.25
CA ALA A 250 -11.02 21.55 -27.86
C ALA A 250 -11.53 21.29 -26.44
N GLY A 251 -11.67 20.03 -26.03
CA GLY A 251 -12.06 19.64 -24.68
C GLY A 251 -11.07 20.11 -23.62
N VAL A 252 -9.77 19.99 -23.91
CA VAL A 252 -8.69 20.44 -23.02
C VAL A 252 -8.64 21.97 -22.92
N LEU A 253 -8.80 22.70 -24.03
CA LEU A 253 -8.80 24.17 -24.03
C LEU A 253 -10.02 24.77 -23.34
N THR A 254 -11.18 24.12 -23.46
CA THR A 254 -12.44 24.64 -22.89
C THR A 254 -12.70 24.18 -21.47
N GLY A 255 -11.97 23.17 -20.98
CA GLY A 255 -12.19 22.56 -19.66
C GLY A 255 -13.55 21.86 -19.52
N ARG A 256 -14.31 21.69 -20.62
CA ARG A 256 -15.66 21.12 -20.60
C ARG A 256 -15.60 19.61 -20.83
N ARG A 257 -16.01 18.83 -19.83
CA ARG A 257 -16.08 17.35 -19.87
C ARG A 257 -16.89 16.81 -21.05
N GLY A 258 -17.94 17.52 -21.49
CA GLY A 258 -18.79 17.11 -22.61
C GLY A 258 -18.15 17.17 -24.00
N GLY A 259 -16.95 17.74 -24.15
CA GLY A 259 -16.20 17.80 -25.42
C GLY A 259 -15.14 16.71 -25.58
N TRP A 260 -15.01 15.80 -24.62
CA TRP A 260 -13.90 14.85 -24.50
C TRP A 260 -14.13 13.57 -25.33
N THR A 261 -14.52 13.72 -26.59
CA THR A 261 -14.69 12.57 -27.50
C THR A 261 -13.35 11.88 -27.68
N GLY A 262 -13.21 10.65 -27.14
CA GLY A 262 -11.97 9.88 -27.19
C GLY A 262 -11.06 10.06 -25.98
N MET A 263 -11.54 10.59 -24.85
CA MET A 263 -10.84 10.50 -23.55
C MET A 263 -11.74 9.79 -22.54
N ARG A 264 -11.14 8.91 -21.73
CA ARG A 264 -11.80 8.26 -20.60
C ARG A 264 -11.01 8.54 -19.34
N THR A 265 -11.68 8.97 -18.29
CA THR A 265 -11.07 9.23 -16.99
C THR A 265 -11.61 8.30 -15.93
N HIS A 266 -10.72 7.72 -15.15
CA HIS A 266 -11.06 6.90 -14.01
C HIS A 266 -10.28 7.37 -12.78
N ARG A 267 -10.74 6.97 -11.60
CA ARG A 267 -10.03 7.15 -10.33
C ARG A 267 -9.95 5.80 -9.63
N ALA A 268 -8.78 5.48 -9.09
CA ALA A 268 -8.48 4.22 -8.42
C ALA A 268 -7.31 4.42 -7.44
N ARG A 269 -7.18 3.57 -6.42
CA ARG A 269 -6.03 3.53 -5.51
C ARG A 269 -4.91 2.66 -6.08
N HIS A 270 -5.29 1.60 -6.79
CA HIS A 270 -4.39 0.65 -7.45
C HIS A 270 -4.78 0.48 -8.92
N VAL A 271 -3.79 0.51 -9.81
CA VAL A 271 -4.03 0.40 -11.26
C VAL A 271 -3.02 -0.59 -11.85
N VAL A 272 -3.51 -1.61 -12.55
CA VAL A 272 -2.66 -2.53 -13.31
C VAL A 272 -2.94 -2.36 -14.80
N LEU A 273 -1.89 -2.09 -15.56
CA LEU A 273 -1.92 -2.05 -17.02
C LEU A 273 -1.12 -3.24 -17.53
N VAL A 274 -1.76 -4.15 -18.26
CA VAL A 274 -1.10 -5.25 -18.99
C VAL A 274 -1.15 -4.93 -20.48
N LEU A 275 0.01 -5.03 -21.14
CA LEU A 275 0.20 -4.65 -22.53
C LEU A 275 0.45 -5.90 -23.38
N ASP A 276 -0.15 -5.96 -24.57
CA ASP A 276 0.00 -7.11 -25.47
C ASP A 276 1.40 -7.20 -26.10
N ALA A 277 2.17 -6.11 -26.06
CA ALA A 277 3.53 -6.03 -26.56
C ALA A 277 4.38 -5.06 -25.73
N PRO A 278 5.73 -5.21 -25.72
CA PRO A 278 6.63 -4.24 -25.11
C PRO A 278 6.35 -2.83 -25.63
N THR A 279 6.02 -1.91 -24.73
CA THR A 279 5.63 -0.54 -25.07
C THR A 279 6.45 0.45 -24.27
N ALA A 280 6.87 1.55 -24.90
CA ALA A 280 7.60 2.62 -24.25
C ALA A 280 6.85 3.22 -23.05
N VAL A 281 7.58 3.45 -21.96
CA VAL A 281 7.09 4.00 -20.70
C VAL A 281 7.84 5.29 -20.37
N HIS A 282 7.14 6.28 -19.82
CA HIS A 282 7.75 7.45 -19.20
C HIS A 282 7.31 7.64 -17.76
N VAL A 283 8.18 8.24 -16.95
CA VAL A 283 7.91 8.66 -15.57
C VAL A 283 8.26 10.13 -15.43
N ASP A 284 7.27 10.97 -15.15
CA ASP A 284 7.35 12.44 -15.10
C ASP A 284 7.99 13.07 -16.35
N GLY A 285 7.85 12.39 -17.49
CA GLY A 285 8.39 12.80 -18.79
C GLY A 285 9.78 12.25 -19.11
N ASP A 286 10.43 11.54 -18.18
CA ASP A 286 11.69 10.85 -18.43
C ASP A 286 11.40 9.44 -19.02
N PRO A 287 12.01 9.06 -20.15
CA PRO A 287 11.87 7.72 -20.70
C PRO A 287 12.58 6.69 -19.81
N VAL A 288 11.91 5.58 -19.48
CA VAL A 288 12.43 4.52 -18.60
C VAL A 288 12.53 3.15 -19.29
N GLY A 289 12.47 3.16 -20.62
CA GLY A 289 12.49 1.98 -21.48
C GLY A 289 11.09 1.44 -21.77
N GLU A 290 11.01 0.18 -22.17
CA GLU A 290 9.76 -0.51 -22.49
C GLU A 290 9.27 -1.37 -21.33
N GLY A 291 7.95 -1.54 -21.21
CA GLY A 291 7.29 -2.40 -20.24
C GLY A 291 6.20 -3.25 -20.90
N VAL A 292 5.88 -4.38 -20.27
CA VAL A 292 4.77 -5.28 -20.63
C VAL A 292 3.67 -5.30 -19.56
N ARG A 293 4.02 -4.94 -18.31
CA ARG A 293 3.06 -4.74 -17.22
C ARG A 293 3.50 -3.57 -16.37
N LEU A 294 2.57 -2.67 -16.07
CA LEU A 294 2.78 -1.55 -15.16
C LEU A 294 1.76 -1.61 -14.04
N GLU A 295 2.26 -1.56 -12.82
CA GLU A 295 1.45 -1.55 -11.62
C GLU A 295 1.66 -0.23 -10.90
N PHE A 296 0.59 0.54 -10.72
CA PHE A 296 0.62 1.82 -10.05
C PHE A 296 -0.08 1.73 -8.71
N GLY A 297 0.45 2.48 -7.75
CA GLY A 297 -0.22 2.74 -6.50
C GLY A 297 0.06 4.16 -6.02
N VAL A 298 -0.68 4.55 -5.01
CA VAL A 298 -0.50 5.81 -4.30
C VAL A 298 -0.05 5.51 -2.88
N SER A 299 0.86 6.32 -2.38
CA SER A 299 1.18 6.41 -0.96
C SER A 299 0.48 7.66 -0.42
N PRO A 300 -0.72 7.53 0.16
CA PRO A 300 -1.43 8.70 0.69
C PRO A 300 -0.65 9.34 1.83
N ALA A 301 -0.70 10.68 1.90
CA ALA A 301 0.03 11.49 2.89
C ALA A 301 1.50 11.07 3.06
N ALA A 302 2.18 10.75 1.95
CA ALA A 302 3.57 10.26 1.96
C ALA A 302 4.58 11.30 2.48
N LEU A 303 4.29 12.59 2.32
CA LEU A 303 5.15 13.67 2.79
C LEU A 303 4.35 14.93 3.13
N LEU A 304 4.94 15.80 3.95
CA LEU A 304 4.45 17.15 4.17
C LEU A 304 5.01 18.08 3.08
N VAL A 305 4.16 18.89 2.46
CA VAL A 305 4.54 19.89 1.47
C VAL A 305 4.06 21.27 1.89
N ARG A 306 4.88 22.30 1.70
CA ARG A 306 4.50 23.68 1.94
C ARG A 306 3.77 24.27 0.75
N SER A 307 2.56 24.77 0.99
CA SER A 307 1.70 25.44 0.01
C SER A 307 1.21 26.77 0.56
N ARG A 308 0.40 27.52 -0.21
CA ARG A 308 -0.30 28.72 0.30
C ARG A 308 -1.70 28.44 0.79
N GLU A 309 -2.40 27.51 0.16
CA GLU A 309 -3.69 27.07 0.66
C GLU A 309 -3.48 26.40 2.01
N VAL A 310 -4.21 26.89 3.01
CA VAL A 310 -4.43 26.17 4.26
C VAL A 310 -5.27 24.98 3.85
N ALA A 311 -4.67 23.80 3.84
CA ALA A 311 -5.47 22.58 3.74
C ALA A 311 -6.48 22.59 4.88
N GLU A 312 -7.68 22.08 4.61
CA GLU A 312 -8.57 21.68 5.68
C GLU A 312 -7.76 20.92 6.74
N SER A 313 -7.92 21.31 8.01
CA SER A 313 -7.24 20.61 9.09
C SER A 313 -7.71 19.15 9.13
N PRO A 314 -6.86 18.18 9.51
CA PRO A 314 -7.30 16.81 9.76
C PRO A 314 -8.58 16.73 10.60
N ASP A 315 -8.66 17.56 11.63
CA ASP A 315 -9.82 17.70 12.51
C ASP A 315 -11.10 18.05 11.74
N GLU A 316 -11.08 19.10 10.92
CA GLU A 316 -12.22 19.50 10.08
C GLU A 316 -12.59 18.43 9.06
N ARG A 317 -11.57 17.79 8.44
CA ARG A 317 -11.77 16.73 7.46
C ARG A 317 -12.49 15.53 8.07
N ILE A 318 -12.04 15.09 9.24
CA ILE A 318 -12.63 13.95 9.94
C ILE A 318 -14.03 14.31 10.41
N HIS A 319 -14.24 15.48 11.03
CA HIS A 319 -15.58 15.93 11.41
C HIS A 319 -16.54 15.91 10.22
N ARG A 320 -16.15 16.46 9.07
CA ARG A 320 -16.99 16.42 7.87
C ARG A 320 -17.28 15.00 7.42
N LEU A 321 -16.28 14.13 7.41
CA LEU A 321 -16.46 12.74 7.01
C LEU A 321 -17.39 12.01 7.99
N VAL A 322 -17.24 12.22 9.30
CA VAL A 322 -18.12 11.64 10.33
C VAL A 322 -19.57 12.10 10.17
N ASP A 323 -19.79 13.37 9.86
CA ASP A 323 -21.12 13.94 9.66
C ASP A 323 -21.75 13.58 8.29
N ASP A 324 -20.98 13.03 7.36
CA ASP A 324 -21.44 12.67 6.01
C ASP A 324 -22.02 11.24 5.98
N PRO A 325 -23.33 11.06 5.73
CA PRO A 325 -23.95 9.75 5.65
C PRO A 325 -23.56 8.98 4.37
N GLU A 326 -23.05 9.66 3.34
CA GLU A 326 -22.57 9.03 2.09
C GLU A 326 -21.04 8.92 2.05
N ARG A 327 -20.36 9.06 3.20
CA ARG A 327 -18.90 9.01 3.30
C ARG A 327 -18.31 7.73 2.72
N ASP A 328 -17.15 7.87 2.09
CA ASP A 328 -16.31 6.72 1.78
C ASP A 328 -15.54 6.29 3.04
N LEU A 329 -15.82 5.09 3.55
CA LEU A 329 -15.18 4.55 4.76
C LEU A 329 -13.65 4.48 4.63
N ALA A 330 -13.14 4.22 3.43
CA ALA A 330 -11.71 4.20 3.21
C ALA A 330 -11.11 5.61 3.29
N ASP A 331 -11.87 6.65 2.93
CA ASP A 331 -11.41 8.03 3.08
C ASP A 331 -11.41 8.48 4.55
N LEU A 332 -12.37 8.01 5.36
CA LEU A 332 -12.39 8.22 6.82
C LEU A 332 -11.23 7.47 7.51
N ALA A 333 -11.03 6.19 7.18
CA ALA A 333 -9.93 5.39 7.73
C ALA A 333 -8.58 6.03 7.41
N ASN A 334 -8.36 6.42 6.14
CA ASN A 334 -7.14 7.13 5.74
C ASN A 334 -6.96 8.47 6.47
N ALA A 335 -8.05 9.21 6.72
CA ALA A 335 -7.98 10.48 7.43
C ALA A 335 -7.54 10.29 8.89
N LEU A 336 -7.99 9.25 9.59
CA LEU A 336 -7.53 8.94 10.95
C LEU A 336 -6.09 8.41 10.97
N HIS A 337 -5.76 7.52 10.05
CA HIS A 337 -4.48 6.78 10.03
C HIS A 337 -3.29 7.65 9.62
N ARG A 338 -3.48 8.49 8.60
CA ARG A 338 -2.36 9.14 7.89
C ARG A 338 -2.18 10.61 8.21
N SER A 339 -3.09 11.21 8.98
CA SER A 339 -2.98 12.61 9.38
C SER A 339 -1.78 12.84 10.29
N ARG A 340 -0.88 13.74 9.87
CA ARG A 340 0.37 14.04 10.60
C ARG A 340 0.27 15.25 11.53
N ARG A 341 -0.84 16.00 11.48
CA ARG A 341 -1.04 17.22 12.27
C ARG A 341 -2.45 17.30 12.85
N TRP A 342 -2.53 17.07 14.14
CA TRP A 342 -3.75 17.23 14.92
C TRP A 342 -3.72 18.59 15.63
N SER A 343 -4.89 19.18 15.88
CA SER A 343 -4.94 20.42 16.67
C SER A 343 -4.44 20.22 18.11
N SER A 344 -4.69 19.04 18.69
CA SER A 344 -4.19 18.57 19.98
C SER A 344 -4.35 17.04 20.09
N ASP A 345 -3.64 16.41 21.02
CA ASP A 345 -3.83 14.98 21.32
C ASP A 345 -5.28 14.71 21.76
N HIS A 346 -5.83 15.57 22.63
CA HIS A 346 -7.23 15.46 23.07
C HIS A 346 -8.24 15.52 21.91
N ALA A 347 -8.04 16.43 20.94
CA ALA A 347 -8.91 16.51 19.77
C ALA A 347 -8.81 15.25 18.91
N ARG A 348 -7.59 14.73 18.71
CA ARG A 348 -7.36 13.46 17.99
C ARG A 348 -8.12 12.30 18.65
N GLU A 349 -8.01 12.14 19.95
CA GLU A 349 -8.64 11.04 20.70
C GLU A 349 -10.17 11.09 20.58
N HIS A 350 -10.78 12.27 20.75
CA HIS A 350 -12.23 12.43 20.59
C HIS A 350 -12.70 12.22 19.14
N LEU A 351 -11.93 12.67 18.15
CA LEU A 351 -12.26 12.44 16.74
C LEU A 351 -12.18 10.97 16.35
N VAL A 352 -11.20 10.23 16.87
CA VAL A 352 -11.13 8.78 16.72
C VAL A 352 -12.39 8.16 17.31
N ARG A 353 -12.70 8.45 18.58
CA ARG A 353 -13.90 7.96 19.25
C ARG A 353 -15.18 8.26 18.45
N ASP A 354 -15.39 9.50 18.07
CA ASP A 354 -16.61 9.92 17.36
C ASP A 354 -16.72 9.23 15.99
N ALA A 355 -15.60 8.96 15.31
CA ALA A 355 -15.60 8.18 14.08
C ALA A 355 -16.07 6.74 14.29
N PHE A 356 -15.61 6.05 15.35
CA PHE A 356 -16.10 4.71 15.69
C PHE A 356 -17.58 4.72 16.05
N LEU A 357 -18.00 5.64 16.92
CA LEU A 357 -19.39 5.75 17.38
C LEU A 357 -20.37 6.14 16.26
N SER A 358 -19.87 6.70 15.14
CA SER A 358 -20.70 7.08 13.98
C SER A 358 -21.06 5.92 13.05
N LEU A 359 -20.47 4.74 13.26
CA LEU A 359 -20.58 3.58 12.38
C LEU A 359 -21.29 2.43 13.08
N HIS A 360 -22.08 1.64 12.34
CA HIS A 360 -22.92 0.58 12.89
C HIS A 360 -22.88 -0.69 12.04
N GLY A 361 -23.09 -1.85 12.65
CA GLY A 361 -23.11 -3.16 12.00
C GLY A 361 -21.93 -3.38 11.04
N ALA A 362 -22.24 -3.86 9.82
CA ALA A 362 -21.24 -4.21 8.82
C ALA A 362 -20.34 -3.03 8.38
N ASP A 363 -20.83 -1.77 8.44
CA ASP A 363 -20.00 -0.61 8.11
C ASP A 363 -18.90 -0.39 9.15
N LEU A 364 -19.17 -0.65 10.43
CA LEU A 364 -18.17 -0.61 11.49
C LEU A 364 -17.14 -1.73 11.30
N THR A 365 -17.59 -2.97 11.02
CA THR A 365 -16.69 -4.10 10.72
C THR A 365 -15.77 -3.78 9.55
N ARG A 366 -16.33 -3.31 8.42
CA ARG A 366 -15.56 -2.93 7.24
C ARG A 366 -14.56 -1.81 7.51
N PHE A 367 -14.97 -0.81 8.28
CA PHE A 367 -14.09 0.29 8.68
C PHE A 367 -12.91 -0.19 9.54
N LYS A 368 -13.16 -1.10 10.49
CA LYS A 368 -12.10 -1.73 11.28
C LYS A 368 -11.12 -2.53 10.41
N SER A 369 -11.61 -3.32 9.45
CA SER A 369 -10.74 -4.04 8.50
C SER A 369 -9.89 -3.07 7.66
N LEU A 370 -10.47 -1.94 7.21
CA LEU A 370 -9.72 -0.90 6.48
C LEU A 370 -8.62 -0.24 7.33
N LEU A 371 -8.83 -0.06 8.63
CA LEU A 371 -7.80 0.44 9.55
C LEU A 371 -6.70 -0.60 9.78
N SER A 372 -7.05 -1.89 9.86
CA SER A 372 -6.11 -3.00 9.99
C SER A 372 -5.25 -3.20 8.73
N ALA A 373 -5.80 -3.00 7.54
CA ALA A 373 -5.12 -3.20 6.26
C ALA A 373 -4.08 -2.10 5.90
N GLY A 374 -3.80 -1.17 6.81
CA GLY A 374 -2.83 -0.08 6.61
C GLY A 374 -1.42 -0.54 6.21
N SER A 375 -0.74 0.27 5.40
CA SER A 375 0.60 -0.08 4.87
C SER A 375 1.76 0.11 5.87
N ASP A 376 1.50 0.72 7.03
CA ASP A 376 2.45 1.06 8.10
C ASP A 376 1.91 0.67 9.49
N HIS A 377 2.71 0.88 10.54
CA HIS A 377 2.44 0.46 11.94
C HIS A 377 1.21 1.11 12.59
N ARG A 378 0.54 2.09 11.97
CA ARG A 378 -0.54 2.85 12.62
C ARG A 378 -1.91 2.17 12.46
N ASP A 379 -1.97 0.86 12.62
CA ASP A 379 -3.19 0.06 12.40
C ASP A 379 -4.26 0.24 13.49
N LEU A 380 -5.34 -0.55 13.40
CA LEU A 380 -6.48 -0.50 14.32
C LEU A 380 -6.06 -0.65 15.78
N GLU A 381 -5.13 -1.56 16.09
CA GLU A 381 -4.67 -1.78 17.46
C GLU A 381 -3.93 -0.54 17.98
N HIS A 382 -2.95 -0.06 17.21
CA HIS A 382 -2.21 1.15 17.56
C HIS A 382 -3.15 2.36 17.71
N LEU A 383 -4.17 2.48 16.85
CA LEU A 383 -5.12 3.59 16.94
C LEU A 383 -5.96 3.54 18.23
N VAL A 384 -6.43 2.37 18.66
CA VAL A 384 -7.31 2.26 19.82
C VAL A 384 -6.54 2.18 21.13
N PHE A 385 -5.40 1.48 21.18
CA PHE A 385 -4.68 1.25 22.42
C PHE A 385 -3.50 2.22 22.66
N ASP A 386 -2.86 2.71 21.60
CA ASP A 386 -1.67 3.58 21.75
C ASP A 386 -1.96 5.06 21.47
N VAL A 387 -2.88 5.35 20.52
CA VAL A 387 -3.25 6.71 20.16
C VAL A 387 -4.33 7.29 21.08
N VAL A 388 -5.30 6.48 21.51
CA VAL A 388 -6.36 6.89 22.45
C VAL A 388 -5.89 6.69 23.89
N GLY A 389 -5.30 7.74 24.46
CA GLY A 389 -4.83 7.77 25.84
C GLY A 389 -5.95 7.88 26.87
N ASP A 390 -7.04 8.59 26.57
CA ASP A 390 -8.20 8.71 27.47
C ASP A 390 -8.93 7.38 27.64
N GLU A 391 -8.95 6.86 28.88
CA GLU A 391 -9.54 5.56 29.20
C GLU A 391 -11.06 5.54 28.96
N GLY A 392 -11.75 6.66 29.17
CA GLY A 392 -13.19 6.76 28.95
C GLY A 392 -13.54 6.70 27.46
N ALA A 393 -12.82 7.44 26.63
CA ALA A 393 -12.98 7.41 25.18
C ALA A 393 -12.66 6.03 24.59
N ARG A 394 -11.61 5.36 25.09
CA ARG A 394 -11.29 3.99 24.68
C ARG A 394 -12.39 3.01 25.09
N GLN A 395 -12.92 3.13 26.31
CA GLN A 395 -14.01 2.25 26.74
C GLN A 395 -15.29 2.48 25.91
N ASP A 396 -15.62 3.73 25.59
CA ASP A 396 -16.76 4.03 24.71
C ASP A 396 -16.62 3.36 23.33
N ILE A 397 -15.41 3.34 22.76
CA ILE A 397 -15.13 2.66 21.50
C ILE A 397 -15.35 1.15 21.63
N LEU A 398 -14.76 0.53 22.67
CA LEU A 398 -14.84 -0.92 22.88
C LEU A 398 -16.26 -1.40 23.19
N ASP A 399 -17.01 -0.66 24.01
CA ASP A 399 -18.41 -0.97 24.33
C ASP A 399 -19.29 -0.87 23.08
N HIS A 400 -19.05 0.13 22.23
CA HIS A 400 -19.76 0.28 20.96
C HIS A 400 -19.45 -0.84 19.99
N ILE A 401 -18.16 -1.20 19.84
CA ILE A 401 -17.74 -2.36 19.03
C ILE A 401 -18.45 -3.64 19.50
N ALA A 402 -18.45 -3.91 20.80
CA ALA A 402 -19.10 -5.10 21.35
C ALA A 402 -20.62 -5.11 21.11
N ALA A 403 -21.28 -3.95 21.25
CA ALA A 403 -22.72 -3.81 21.01
C ALA A 403 -23.09 -4.05 19.53
N GLU A 404 -22.34 -3.46 18.60
CA GLU A 404 -22.58 -3.61 17.16
C GLU A 404 -22.22 -5.01 16.66
N ALA A 405 -21.17 -5.63 17.20
CA ALA A 405 -20.77 -6.99 16.86
C ALA A 405 -21.88 -8.02 17.17
N ALA A 406 -22.63 -7.82 18.26
CA ALA A 406 -23.77 -8.68 18.61
C ALA A 406 -24.92 -8.65 17.57
N THR A 407 -24.89 -7.71 16.62
CA THR A 407 -25.87 -7.60 15.53
C THR A 407 -25.46 -8.36 14.25
N ILE A 408 -24.22 -8.85 14.19
CA ILE A 408 -23.69 -9.58 13.03
C ILE A 408 -24.12 -11.04 13.09
N GLU A 409 -24.93 -11.47 12.11
CA GLU A 409 -25.49 -12.83 12.07
C GLU A 409 -24.51 -13.87 11.49
N VAL A 410 -23.62 -13.45 10.58
CA VAL A 410 -22.64 -14.32 9.91
C VAL A 410 -21.24 -13.77 10.17
N PRO A 411 -20.51 -14.36 11.14
CA PRO A 411 -19.14 -13.97 11.43
C PRO A 411 -18.20 -14.18 10.23
N ASP A 412 -17.37 -13.18 9.94
CA ASP A 412 -16.25 -13.32 9.01
C ASP A 412 -15.12 -14.17 9.62
N LEU A 413 -14.20 -14.65 8.78
CA LEU A 413 -13.12 -15.54 9.19
C LEU A 413 -11.77 -14.81 9.17
N HIS A 414 -11.18 -14.60 10.35
CA HIS A 414 -9.89 -13.95 10.51
C HIS A 414 -8.76 -14.97 10.69
N VAL A 415 -7.68 -14.84 9.94
CA VAL A 415 -6.49 -15.70 10.05
C VAL A 415 -5.45 -15.00 10.92
N LEU A 416 -5.15 -15.57 12.08
CA LEU A 416 -4.05 -15.17 12.95
C LEU A 416 -2.87 -16.11 12.73
N SER A 417 -1.72 -15.58 12.34
CA SER A 417 -0.58 -16.42 11.98
C SER A 417 0.73 -16.00 12.61
N ASP A 418 1.49 -16.94 13.15
CA ASP A 418 2.91 -16.72 13.39
C ASP A 418 3.70 -16.56 12.06
N ILE A 419 4.91 -16.01 12.13
CA ILE A 419 5.76 -15.73 10.98
C ILE A 419 6.93 -16.72 10.89
N ASP A 420 7.60 -16.99 12.01
CA ASP A 420 8.85 -17.75 12.02
C ASP A 420 8.54 -19.25 11.95
N ASP A 421 9.25 -20.01 11.11
CA ASP A 421 9.00 -21.46 10.87
C ASP A 421 7.56 -21.84 10.43
N THR A 422 6.72 -20.84 10.14
CA THR A 422 5.35 -21.03 9.64
C THR A 422 5.26 -20.68 8.14
N LEU A 423 5.89 -19.58 7.71
CA LEU A 423 5.94 -19.16 6.29
C LEU A 423 7.22 -19.60 5.57
N ARG A 424 8.34 -19.64 6.30
CA ARG A 424 9.65 -19.97 5.74
C ARG A 424 10.44 -20.76 6.77
N CYS A 425 11.27 -21.68 6.29
CA CYS A 425 12.23 -22.41 7.10
C CYS A 425 13.27 -21.43 7.67
N ALA A 426 13.32 -21.28 8.99
CA ALA A 426 14.16 -20.30 9.68
C ALA A 426 15.01 -20.92 10.81
N LEU A 427 14.39 -21.52 11.82
CA LEU A 427 15.06 -21.90 13.07
C LEU A 427 15.06 -23.41 13.33
N HIS A 428 13.86 -24.01 13.40
CA HIS A 428 13.68 -25.38 13.91
C HIS A 428 13.62 -26.43 12.81
N ASP A 429 13.02 -26.10 11.67
CA ASP A 429 12.87 -27.05 10.59
C ASP A 429 14.21 -27.35 9.89
N ARG A 430 14.47 -28.63 9.64
CA ARG A 430 15.67 -29.12 8.94
C ARG A 430 15.34 -29.83 7.64
N ARG A 431 14.05 -29.97 7.31
CA ARG A 431 13.57 -30.63 6.10
C ARG A 431 13.81 -29.78 4.85
N TYR A 432 13.90 -28.47 5.02
CA TYR A 432 14.16 -27.52 3.93
C TYR A 432 15.45 -26.75 4.18
N PRO A 433 16.12 -26.30 3.10
CA PRO A 433 17.18 -25.30 3.21
C PRO A 433 16.70 -24.06 3.95
N ARG A 434 17.61 -23.40 4.69
CA ARG A 434 17.25 -22.17 5.41
C ARG A 434 16.89 -21.05 4.45
N GLY A 435 15.80 -20.35 4.77
CA GLY A 435 15.25 -19.26 3.94
C GLY A 435 14.27 -19.74 2.88
N THR A 436 14.09 -21.05 2.68
CA THR A 436 13.06 -21.59 1.79
C THR A 436 11.67 -21.21 2.29
N VAL A 437 10.90 -20.53 1.43
CA VAL A 437 9.46 -20.36 1.61
C VAL A 437 8.81 -21.72 1.37
N TYR A 438 7.97 -22.18 2.29
CA TYR A 438 7.41 -23.53 2.20
C TYR A 438 6.54 -23.68 0.93
N PRO A 439 6.69 -24.76 0.15
CA PRO A 439 5.93 -24.95 -1.09
C PRO A 439 4.42 -24.84 -0.90
N GLY A 440 3.79 -23.95 -1.67
CA GLY A 440 2.35 -23.71 -1.62
C GLY A 440 1.85 -22.88 -0.43
N VAL A 441 2.72 -22.45 0.48
CA VAL A 441 2.29 -21.71 1.68
C VAL A 441 1.63 -20.39 1.31
N ILE A 442 2.20 -19.59 0.40
CA ILE A 442 1.61 -18.32 -0.01
C ILE A 442 0.22 -18.51 -0.61
N ALA A 443 0.03 -19.59 -1.39
CA ALA A 443 -1.26 -19.94 -1.95
C ALA A 443 -2.26 -20.39 -0.87
N LEU A 444 -1.81 -21.08 0.18
CA LEU A 444 -2.66 -21.46 1.32
C LEU A 444 -3.18 -20.21 2.03
N TYR A 445 -2.31 -19.26 2.34
CA TYR A 445 -2.71 -18.01 2.98
C TYR A 445 -3.68 -17.21 2.13
N ARG A 446 -3.44 -17.12 0.81
CA ARG A 446 -4.39 -16.49 -0.12
C ARG A 446 -5.74 -17.23 -0.18
N ALA A 447 -5.72 -18.55 -0.12
CA ALA A 447 -6.94 -19.35 -0.16
C ALA A 447 -7.77 -19.22 1.13
N LEU A 448 -7.10 -19.05 2.28
CA LEU A 448 -7.74 -18.78 3.57
C LEU A 448 -8.25 -17.34 3.67
N ASP A 449 -7.46 -16.36 3.20
CA ASP A 449 -7.81 -14.94 3.16
C ASP A 449 -8.99 -14.66 2.20
N ALA A 450 -9.12 -15.45 1.13
CA ALA A 450 -10.30 -15.40 0.26
C ALA A 450 -11.60 -15.91 0.93
N GLY A 451 -11.49 -16.54 2.12
CA GLY A 451 -12.61 -16.95 2.95
C GLY A 451 -13.60 -17.96 2.35
N ARG A 452 -14.73 -18.11 3.05
CA ARG A 452 -15.86 -18.98 2.65
C ARG A 452 -16.78 -18.35 1.61
N SER A 453 -16.54 -17.09 1.24
CA SER A 453 -17.37 -16.30 0.34
C SER A 453 -16.48 -15.60 -0.67
N GLY A 454 -16.74 -15.84 -1.95
CA GLY A 454 -16.17 -15.05 -3.05
C GLY A 454 -16.72 -13.62 -3.09
N ASP A 455 -16.62 -12.89 -1.98
CA ASP A 455 -16.87 -11.46 -1.91
C ASP A 455 -15.53 -10.71 -2.05
N PRO A 456 -15.22 -10.18 -3.24
CA PRO A 456 -13.99 -9.44 -3.49
C PRO A 456 -13.96 -8.06 -2.82
N THR A 457 -14.96 -7.69 -2.00
CA THR A 457 -15.10 -6.34 -1.42
C THR A 457 -14.74 -6.20 0.06
N THR A 458 -14.38 -7.31 0.73
CA THR A 458 -13.85 -7.33 2.10
C THR A 458 -12.31 -7.30 2.05
N PRO A 459 -11.66 -6.15 2.30
CA PRO A 459 -10.20 -6.08 2.25
C PRO A 459 -9.58 -6.66 3.52
N GLY A 460 -8.90 -7.81 3.37
CA GLY A 460 -7.87 -8.31 4.28
C GLY A 460 -8.38 -8.87 5.60
N ASP A 461 -8.42 -10.21 5.68
CA ASP A 461 -8.73 -10.96 6.90
C ASP A 461 -7.51 -11.73 7.42
N LEU A 462 -6.35 -11.53 6.79
CA LEU A 462 -5.07 -12.06 7.23
C LEU A 462 -4.34 -11.11 8.18
N THR A 463 -4.00 -11.60 9.36
CA THR A 463 -3.22 -10.89 10.37
C THR A 463 -2.09 -11.77 10.90
N PHE A 464 -0.86 -11.25 10.83
CA PHE A 464 0.29 -11.93 11.39
C PHE A 464 0.50 -11.48 12.83
N VAL A 465 0.64 -12.44 13.75
CA VAL A 465 0.97 -12.21 15.15
C VAL A 465 2.46 -12.46 15.31
N THR A 466 3.20 -11.50 15.84
CA THR A 466 4.63 -11.68 16.10
C THR A 466 4.94 -11.49 17.59
N ALA A 467 5.75 -12.40 18.13
CA ALA A 467 6.35 -12.24 19.46
C ALA A 467 7.59 -11.32 19.43
N ARG A 468 7.92 -10.72 18.28
CA ARG A 468 9.09 -9.87 18.13
C ARG A 468 8.87 -8.51 18.83
N PRO A 469 9.95 -7.94 19.41
CA PRO A 469 9.97 -6.59 19.95
C PRO A 469 9.18 -5.56 19.16
N MET A 470 8.30 -4.81 19.82
CA MET A 470 7.95 -3.46 19.34
C MET A 470 9.24 -2.65 19.21
N ASP A 471 9.51 -2.18 17.99
CA ASP A 471 10.48 -1.12 17.76
C ASP A 471 9.74 0.22 17.94
N PRO A 472 10.18 1.11 18.84
CA PRO A 472 9.56 2.43 19.03
C PRO A 472 9.41 3.27 17.75
N PHE A 473 10.12 2.90 16.68
CA PHE A 473 10.10 3.56 15.38
C PHE A 473 9.43 2.73 14.26
N GLY A 474 8.90 1.54 14.57
CA GLY A 474 8.20 0.66 13.62
C GLY A 474 9.05 0.11 12.48
N LEU A 475 10.39 0.21 12.54
CA LEU A 475 11.27 -0.13 11.41
C LEU A 475 11.36 -1.64 11.20
N ILE A 476 11.40 -2.41 12.29
CA ILE A 476 11.43 -3.88 12.25
C ILE A 476 10.12 -4.43 11.68
N GLU A 477 9.00 -3.90 12.15
CA GLU A 477 7.66 -4.27 11.69
C GLU A 477 7.46 -3.90 10.21
N GLN A 478 7.88 -2.71 9.80
CA GLN A 478 7.82 -2.29 8.40
C GLN A 478 8.73 -3.13 7.49
N HIS A 479 9.89 -3.56 7.98
CA HIS A 479 10.76 -4.49 7.28
C HIS A 479 10.10 -5.87 7.10
N THR A 480 9.44 -6.38 8.14
CA THR A 480 8.63 -7.61 8.08
C THR A 480 7.47 -7.47 7.10
N ARG A 481 6.66 -6.42 7.20
CA ARG A 481 5.56 -6.13 6.26
C ARG A 481 6.04 -5.99 4.82
N ARG A 482 7.20 -5.35 4.57
CA ARG A 482 7.81 -5.28 3.23
C ARG A 482 8.23 -6.66 2.75
N GLY A 483 8.90 -7.45 3.58
CA GLY A 483 9.28 -8.82 3.24
C GLY A 483 8.08 -9.71 2.91
N LEU A 484 6.98 -9.61 3.69
CA LEU A 484 5.74 -10.35 3.45
C LEU A 484 5.03 -9.90 2.16
N ARG A 485 5.05 -8.59 1.85
CA ARG A 485 4.54 -8.06 0.57
C ARG A 485 5.36 -8.53 -0.64
N ASP A 486 6.68 -8.56 -0.51
CA ASP A 486 7.58 -9.02 -1.58
C ASP A 486 7.37 -10.53 -1.88
N LEU A 487 6.82 -11.30 -0.93
CA LEU A 487 6.39 -12.70 -1.13
C LEU A 487 5.04 -12.82 -1.86
N GLY A 488 4.36 -11.71 -2.16
CA GLY A 488 3.06 -11.70 -2.82
C GLY A 488 1.87 -12.05 -1.91
N LEU A 489 2.00 -11.94 -0.59
CA LEU A 489 0.85 -12.10 0.31
C LEU A 489 -0.17 -10.97 0.10
N PRO A 490 -1.47 -11.23 0.36
CA PRO A 490 -2.50 -10.19 0.33
C PRO A 490 -2.21 -9.09 1.37
N PRO A 491 -2.90 -7.93 1.31
CA PRO A 491 -2.82 -6.92 2.36
C PRO A 491 -3.06 -7.56 3.74
N HIS A 492 -2.18 -7.29 4.70
CA HIS A 492 -2.19 -7.93 6.01
C HIS A 492 -1.80 -6.95 7.11
N ALA A 493 -2.34 -7.17 8.32
CA ALA A 493 -1.89 -6.50 9.54
C ALA A 493 -0.76 -7.30 10.22
N VAL A 494 0.05 -6.64 11.06
CA VAL A 494 1.06 -7.29 11.90
C VAL A 494 0.88 -6.81 13.34
N LEU A 495 0.42 -7.69 14.23
CA LEU A 495 0.29 -7.38 15.66
C LEU A 495 1.64 -7.60 16.34
N SER A 496 2.28 -6.51 16.77
CA SER A 496 3.57 -6.51 17.44
C SER A 496 3.38 -6.23 18.94
N GLY A 497 3.91 -7.09 19.81
CA GLY A 497 3.63 -7.03 21.26
C GLY A 497 4.33 -5.90 22.02
N THR A 498 3.68 -5.38 23.06
CA THR A 498 4.28 -4.47 24.05
C THR A 498 5.15 -5.24 25.07
N PHE A 499 6.28 -4.66 25.49
CA PHE A 499 7.24 -5.34 26.36
C PHE A 499 6.90 -5.20 27.84
N ASP A 500 6.82 -6.35 28.52
CA ASP A 500 7.54 -6.61 29.77
C ASP A 500 7.90 -8.11 29.87
N GLY A 501 9.17 -8.45 29.63
CA GLY A 501 9.78 -9.75 30.01
C GLY A 501 9.67 -10.94 29.03
N LEU A 502 10.39 -10.93 27.92
CA LEU A 502 10.58 -12.11 27.05
C LEU A 502 11.90 -12.82 27.33
N THR A 503 11.86 -13.97 28.02
CA THR A 503 13.05 -14.83 28.25
C THR A 503 12.80 -16.35 28.12
N SER A 504 11.56 -16.80 27.91
CA SER A 504 11.15 -18.21 27.79
C SER A 504 10.01 -18.45 26.78
N HIS A 505 9.79 -19.70 26.35
CA HIS A 505 8.63 -20.08 25.50
C HIS A 505 7.29 -19.66 26.14
N ASP A 506 7.15 -19.80 27.46
CA ASP A 506 5.95 -19.36 28.19
C ASP A 506 5.71 -17.85 28.11
N SER A 507 6.77 -17.04 28.13
CA SER A 507 6.66 -15.59 27.97
C SER A 507 6.26 -15.18 26.54
N MET A 508 6.76 -15.88 25.52
CA MET A 508 6.38 -15.65 24.11
C MET A 508 4.92 -16.05 23.87
N ALA A 509 4.49 -17.19 24.42
CA ALA A 509 3.10 -17.61 24.39
C ALA A 509 2.20 -16.62 25.15
N GLY A 510 2.66 -16.06 26.27
CA GLY A 510 1.95 -15.02 27.01
C GLY A 510 1.68 -13.76 26.18
N ALA A 511 2.69 -13.24 25.50
CA ALA A 511 2.54 -12.07 24.63
C ALA A 511 1.59 -12.31 23.45
N LYS A 512 1.66 -13.50 22.82
CA LYS A 512 0.73 -13.89 21.73
C LYS A 512 -0.72 -13.95 22.21
N ILE A 513 -0.95 -14.41 23.44
CA ILE A 513 -2.30 -14.47 24.03
C ILE A 513 -2.83 -13.09 24.40
N GLU A 514 -2.00 -12.18 24.93
CA GLU A 514 -2.43 -10.80 25.16
C GLU A 514 -2.85 -10.12 23.85
N ASN A 515 -2.07 -10.32 22.77
CA ASN A 515 -2.43 -9.82 21.44
C ASN A 515 -3.74 -10.43 20.94
N PHE A 516 -3.98 -11.73 21.19
CA PHE A 516 -5.24 -12.38 20.86
C PHE A 516 -6.42 -11.76 21.65
N GLU A 517 -6.28 -11.57 22.96
CA GLU A 517 -7.33 -10.95 23.79
C GLU A 517 -7.66 -9.53 23.33
N ARG A 518 -6.64 -8.71 23.02
CA ARG A 518 -6.83 -7.38 22.43
C ARG A 518 -7.50 -7.43 21.07
N PHE A 519 -7.08 -8.37 20.21
CA PHE A 519 -7.72 -8.60 18.93
C PHE A 519 -9.21 -8.94 19.10
N ARG A 520 -9.56 -9.79 20.07
CA ARG A 520 -10.96 -10.14 20.37
C ARG A 520 -11.79 -8.95 20.87
N LEU A 521 -11.17 -8.00 21.57
CA LEU A 521 -11.85 -6.74 21.93
C LEU A 521 -12.17 -5.87 20.71
N LEU A 522 -11.30 -5.90 19.70
CA LEU A 522 -11.44 -5.08 18.49
C LEU A 522 -12.31 -5.73 17.42
N MET A 523 -12.28 -7.05 17.30
CA MET A 523 -13.01 -7.82 16.28
C MET A 523 -13.89 -8.93 16.88
N PRO A 524 -14.74 -8.65 17.89
CA PRO A 524 -15.52 -9.69 18.58
C PRO A 524 -16.46 -10.47 17.66
N GLU A 525 -16.90 -9.87 16.55
CA GLU A 525 -17.80 -10.48 15.55
C GLU A 525 -17.15 -11.52 14.63
N THR A 526 -15.83 -11.72 14.67
CA THR A 526 -15.13 -12.64 13.76
C THR A 526 -14.83 -14.00 14.39
N HIS A 527 -14.81 -15.03 13.55
CA HIS A 527 -14.20 -16.32 13.87
C HIS A 527 -12.70 -16.28 13.58
N VAL A 528 -11.94 -17.14 14.25
CA VAL A 528 -10.48 -17.14 14.18
C VAL A 528 -9.94 -18.48 13.68
N VAL A 529 -9.04 -18.43 12.70
CA VAL A 529 -8.12 -19.51 12.33
C VAL A 529 -6.74 -19.14 12.84
N PHE A 530 -6.14 -19.98 13.67
CA PHE A 530 -4.76 -19.79 14.10
C PHE A 530 -3.81 -20.69 13.32
N ILE A 531 -2.69 -20.13 12.86
CA ILE A 531 -1.62 -20.87 12.19
C ILE A 531 -0.30 -20.60 12.93
N GLY A 532 0.41 -21.66 13.30
CA GLY A 532 1.73 -21.55 13.94
C GLY A 532 2.60 -22.78 13.74
N ASP A 533 3.68 -22.90 14.51
CA ASP A 533 4.65 -23.99 14.41
C ASP A 533 4.84 -24.78 15.72
N SER A 534 5.29 -26.04 15.62
CA SER A 534 5.49 -26.91 16.78
C SER A 534 6.76 -26.61 17.60
N GLY A 535 7.66 -25.76 17.09
CA GLY A 535 8.95 -25.42 17.69
C GLY A 535 8.96 -24.20 18.62
N GLN A 536 8.02 -23.26 18.44
CA GLN A 536 8.05 -21.97 19.17
C GLN A 536 6.95 -21.78 20.22
N GLY A 537 6.28 -22.86 20.62
CA GLY A 537 5.24 -22.82 21.66
C GLY A 537 3.84 -22.46 21.15
N ASP A 538 3.61 -22.43 19.83
CA ASP A 538 2.29 -22.11 19.27
C ASP A 538 1.23 -23.15 19.57
N VAL A 539 1.63 -24.39 19.84
CA VAL A 539 0.73 -25.41 20.38
C VAL A 539 0.08 -24.94 21.69
N GLU A 540 0.86 -24.33 22.58
CA GLU A 540 0.35 -23.81 23.86
C GLU A 540 -0.49 -22.53 23.65
N VAL A 541 -0.11 -21.69 22.69
CA VAL A 541 -0.93 -20.54 22.27
C VAL A 541 -2.29 -21.02 21.80
N GLY A 542 -2.34 -22.02 20.91
CA GLY A 542 -3.59 -22.60 20.42
C GLY A 542 -4.48 -23.14 21.55
N ARG A 543 -3.91 -23.85 22.53
CA ARG A 543 -4.65 -24.32 23.71
C ARG A 543 -5.25 -23.18 24.52
N ARG A 544 -4.47 -22.12 24.74
CA ARG A 544 -4.92 -20.95 25.51
C ARG A 544 -5.98 -20.14 24.76
N MET A 545 -5.89 -20.05 23.44
CA MET A 545 -6.93 -19.43 22.60
C MET A 545 -8.26 -20.21 22.72
N LEU A 546 -8.22 -21.54 22.60
CA LEU A 546 -9.40 -22.40 22.80
C LEU A 546 -9.99 -22.27 24.21
N ALA A 547 -9.13 -22.12 25.23
CA ALA A 547 -9.60 -21.95 26.60
C ALA A 547 -10.22 -20.57 26.85
N ALA A 548 -9.72 -19.53 26.17
CA ALA A 548 -10.18 -18.15 26.32
C ALA A 548 -11.49 -17.89 25.55
N ASP A 549 -11.61 -18.35 24.31
CA ASP A 549 -12.78 -18.13 23.46
C ASP A 549 -13.03 -19.33 22.51
N PRO A 550 -13.62 -20.44 23.02
CA PRO A 550 -13.83 -21.66 22.25
C PRO A 550 -14.87 -21.50 21.12
N GLU A 551 -15.74 -20.49 21.20
CA GLU A 551 -16.77 -20.25 20.18
C GLU A 551 -16.20 -19.46 18.99
N ALA A 552 -15.27 -18.54 19.24
CA ALA A 552 -14.62 -17.79 18.16
C ALA A 552 -13.56 -18.62 17.43
N VAL A 553 -12.78 -19.44 18.14
CA VAL A 553 -11.65 -20.19 17.54
C VAL A 553 -12.17 -21.38 16.74
N ARG A 554 -12.19 -21.23 15.41
CA ARG A 554 -12.76 -22.22 14.50
C ARG A 554 -11.79 -23.33 14.13
N PHE A 555 -10.51 -23.00 14.02
CA PHE A 555 -9.50 -23.93 13.53
C PHE A 555 -8.10 -23.54 13.98
N ILE A 556 -7.31 -24.53 14.40
CA ILE A 556 -5.90 -24.34 14.75
C ILE A 556 -5.06 -25.28 13.90
N LEU A 557 -4.14 -24.71 13.13
CA LEU A 557 -3.22 -25.41 12.27
C LEU A 557 -1.79 -25.20 12.76
N ILE A 558 -1.09 -26.28 13.06
CA ILE A 558 0.31 -26.26 13.50
C ILE A 558 1.19 -26.96 12.47
N HIS A 559 2.12 -26.22 11.88
CA HIS A 559 3.18 -26.79 11.05
C HIS A 559 4.17 -27.53 11.95
N ASP A 560 4.31 -28.84 11.74
CA ASP A 560 5.27 -29.62 12.52
C ASP A 560 6.70 -29.45 12.01
N VAL A 561 7.52 -28.72 12.74
CA VAL A 561 8.93 -28.46 12.44
C VAL A 561 9.89 -29.20 13.37
N VAL A 562 9.38 -29.89 14.41
CA VAL A 562 10.18 -30.66 15.39
C VAL A 562 9.98 -32.17 15.33
N ALA A 563 9.11 -32.65 14.43
CA ALA A 563 8.77 -34.05 14.23
C ALA A 563 8.15 -34.72 15.47
N LEU A 564 6.99 -34.20 15.88
CA LEU A 564 6.16 -34.75 16.94
C LEU A 564 5.75 -36.20 16.66
N ALA A 565 5.70 -37.01 17.71
CA ALA A 565 5.28 -38.41 17.63
C ALA A 565 3.79 -38.52 17.27
N GLU A 566 3.40 -39.64 16.65
CA GLU A 566 2.02 -39.87 16.19
C GLU A 566 1.02 -39.86 17.36
N GLU A 567 1.41 -40.40 18.53
CA GLU A 567 0.57 -40.37 19.73
C GLU A 567 0.32 -38.94 20.24
N GLU A 568 1.33 -38.07 20.13
CA GLU A 568 1.23 -36.67 20.54
C GLU A 568 0.35 -35.87 19.56
N ARG A 569 0.51 -36.10 18.25
CA ARG A 569 -0.36 -35.53 17.22
C ARG A 569 -1.82 -35.95 17.41
N ALA A 570 -2.06 -37.22 17.75
CA ALA A 570 -3.41 -37.72 18.03
C ALA A 570 -4.03 -37.08 19.26
N ALA A 571 -3.24 -36.87 20.33
CA ALA A 571 -3.69 -36.15 21.52
C ALA A 571 -4.07 -34.70 21.17
N LEU A 572 -3.20 -33.97 20.47
CA LEU A 572 -3.48 -32.60 20.02
C LEU A 572 -4.73 -32.50 19.14
N ARG A 573 -4.94 -33.46 18.24
CA ARG A 573 -6.15 -33.50 17.41
C ARG A 573 -7.42 -33.66 18.23
N SER A 574 -7.37 -34.41 19.34
CA SER A 574 -8.51 -34.53 20.26
C SER A 574 -8.81 -33.24 21.04
N GLU A 575 -7.83 -32.35 21.15
CA GLU A 575 -7.95 -31.00 21.72
C GLU A 575 -8.41 -29.96 20.67
N GLY A 576 -8.61 -30.35 19.40
CA GLY A 576 -8.97 -29.43 18.32
C GLY A 576 -7.79 -28.77 17.61
N ILE A 577 -6.57 -29.24 17.85
CA ILE A 577 -5.32 -28.72 17.26
C ILE A 577 -4.85 -29.67 16.16
N VAL A 578 -4.82 -29.19 14.91
CA VAL A 578 -4.44 -30.00 13.75
C VAL A 578 -2.96 -29.77 13.43
N VAL A 579 -2.17 -30.84 13.51
CA VAL A 579 -0.74 -30.81 13.21
C VAL A 579 -0.49 -31.36 11.80
N VAL A 580 0.23 -30.61 10.96
CA VAL A 580 0.50 -30.97 9.55
C VAL A 580 1.98 -30.89 9.22
N ASP A 581 2.41 -31.69 8.25
CA ASP A 581 3.82 -31.72 7.82
C ASP A 581 4.14 -30.67 6.75
N THR A 582 3.14 -30.30 5.93
CA THR A 582 3.30 -29.45 4.75
C THR A 582 2.14 -28.46 4.61
N PRO A 583 2.33 -27.33 3.92
CA PRO A 583 1.23 -26.42 3.60
C PRO A 583 0.11 -27.07 2.77
N VAL A 584 0.43 -28.05 1.92
CA VAL A 584 -0.56 -28.82 1.15
C VAL A 584 -1.43 -29.66 2.07
N GLY A 585 -0.83 -30.34 3.05
CA GLY A 585 -1.57 -31.05 4.10
C GLY A 585 -2.45 -30.10 4.92
N GLY A 586 -1.94 -28.90 5.21
CA GLY A 586 -2.71 -27.83 5.84
C GLY A 586 -3.92 -27.38 5.02
N ALA A 587 -3.74 -27.18 3.71
CA ALA A 587 -4.83 -26.84 2.80
C ALA A 587 -5.88 -27.94 2.71
N LEU A 588 -5.48 -29.21 2.75
CA LEU A 588 -6.39 -30.35 2.73
C LEU A 588 -7.27 -30.39 3.99
N GLU A 589 -6.69 -30.17 5.16
CA GLU A 589 -7.44 -30.11 6.44
C GLU A 589 -8.36 -28.88 6.47
N ALA A 590 -7.90 -27.73 5.99
CA ALA A 590 -8.71 -26.52 5.87
C ALA A 590 -9.88 -26.71 4.86
N TYR A 591 -9.64 -27.41 3.75
CA TYR A 591 -10.67 -27.79 2.79
C TYR A 591 -11.71 -28.73 3.42
N ALA A 592 -11.27 -29.75 4.17
CA ALA A 592 -12.15 -30.66 4.88
C ALA A 592 -12.99 -29.95 5.96
N ALA A 593 -12.43 -28.92 6.60
CA ALA A 593 -13.13 -28.04 7.54
C ALA A 593 -14.05 -27.01 6.85
N GLY A 594 -14.05 -26.94 5.52
CA GLY A 594 -14.84 -26.02 4.73
C GLY A 594 -14.36 -24.57 4.78
N LEU A 595 -13.10 -24.34 5.15
CA LEU A 595 -12.45 -23.01 5.23
C LEU A 595 -11.79 -22.61 3.90
N VAL A 596 -11.43 -23.60 3.08
CA VAL A 596 -10.85 -23.40 1.75
C VAL A 596 -11.75 -24.03 0.71
N SER A 597 -11.94 -23.35 -0.43
CA SER A 597 -12.73 -23.89 -1.55
C SER A 597 -11.94 -24.92 -2.37
N ALA A 598 -12.61 -25.70 -3.22
CA ALA A 598 -11.94 -26.64 -4.12
C ALA A 598 -10.97 -25.91 -5.08
N ALA A 599 -11.33 -24.73 -5.57
CA ALA A 599 -10.46 -23.90 -6.39
C ALA A 599 -9.24 -23.37 -5.60
N GLY A 600 -9.45 -23.03 -4.32
CA GLY A 600 -8.36 -22.68 -3.40
C GLY A 600 -7.40 -23.83 -3.20
N LEU A 601 -7.90 -25.04 -2.91
CA LEU A 601 -7.08 -26.24 -2.77
C LEU A 601 -6.28 -26.55 -4.05
N THR A 602 -6.91 -26.47 -5.22
CA THR A 602 -6.21 -26.61 -6.51
C THR A 602 -5.09 -25.59 -6.66
N SER A 603 -5.34 -24.33 -6.32
CA SER A 603 -4.33 -23.27 -6.39
C SER A 603 -3.12 -23.54 -5.48
N VAL A 604 -3.35 -24.10 -4.30
CA VAL A 604 -2.27 -24.53 -3.38
C VAL A 604 -1.45 -25.66 -3.97
N VAL A 605 -2.12 -26.69 -4.51
CA VAL A 605 -1.48 -27.85 -5.14
C VAL A 605 -0.57 -27.41 -6.30
N GLU A 606 -1.12 -26.63 -7.23
CA GLU A 606 -0.34 -26.15 -8.38
C GLU A 606 0.83 -25.24 -7.97
N ALA A 607 0.66 -24.43 -6.92
CA ALA A 607 1.74 -23.61 -6.38
C ALA A 607 2.84 -24.47 -5.75
N ALA A 608 2.47 -25.45 -4.92
CA ALA A 608 3.42 -26.35 -4.27
C ALA A 608 4.24 -27.15 -5.29
N GLU A 609 3.62 -27.63 -6.37
CA GLU A 609 4.32 -28.33 -7.46
C GLU A 609 5.34 -27.42 -8.17
N ARG A 610 4.96 -26.18 -8.48
CA ARG A 610 5.90 -25.20 -9.06
C ARG A 610 7.03 -24.86 -8.10
N ASP A 611 6.71 -24.55 -6.86
CA ASP A 611 7.65 -24.12 -5.83
C ASP A 611 8.68 -25.23 -5.55
N LEU A 612 8.23 -26.50 -5.49
CA LEU A 612 9.10 -27.66 -5.27
C LEU A 612 10.22 -27.74 -6.31
N THR A 613 9.94 -27.45 -7.59
CA THR A 613 10.94 -27.51 -8.66
C THR A 613 12.00 -26.40 -8.58
N SER A 614 11.75 -25.36 -7.76
CA SER A 614 12.65 -24.22 -7.61
C SER A 614 13.60 -24.32 -6.42
N ILE A 615 13.46 -25.36 -5.58
CA ILE A 615 14.27 -25.51 -4.37
C ILE A 615 15.68 -26.00 -4.72
N GLU A 616 16.68 -25.24 -4.27
CA GLU A 616 18.08 -25.66 -4.28
C GLU A 616 18.40 -26.43 -2.98
N TRP A 617 18.41 -27.76 -3.05
CA TRP A 617 18.58 -28.63 -1.88
C TRP A 617 20.02 -28.67 -1.35
N GLU A 618 20.17 -28.81 -0.03
CA GLU A 618 21.49 -28.94 0.62
C GLU A 618 22.08 -30.35 0.42
N SER A 619 21.23 -31.37 0.29
CA SER A 619 21.65 -32.74 -0.02
C SER A 619 20.56 -33.55 -0.74
N PRO A 620 20.93 -34.59 -1.51
CA PRO A 620 19.97 -35.50 -2.15
C PRO A 620 19.07 -36.25 -1.15
N GLU A 621 19.55 -36.52 0.06
CA GLU A 621 18.77 -37.15 1.12
C GLU A 621 17.68 -36.22 1.66
N GLN A 622 18.01 -34.92 1.81
CA GLN A 622 17.06 -33.89 2.19
C GLN A 622 15.97 -33.74 1.11
N GLU A 623 16.38 -33.62 -0.15
CA GLU A 623 15.48 -33.58 -1.30
C GLU A 623 14.51 -34.76 -1.31
N LYS A 624 15.05 -35.99 -1.21
CA LYS A 624 14.24 -37.21 -1.27
C LYS A 624 13.23 -37.30 -0.12
N ALA A 625 13.65 -37.01 1.11
CA ALA A 625 12.80 -37.14 2.28
C ALA A 625 11.64 -36.12 2.25
N THR A 626 11.94 -34.87 1.90
CA THR A 626 10.97 -33.77 1.89
C THR A 626 10.03 -33.87 0.68
N THR A 627 10.54 -34.28 -0.48
CA THR A 627 9.71 -34.52 -1.66
C THR A 627 8.69 -35.63 -1.40
N ALA A 628 9.09 -36.72 -0.74
CA ALA A 628 8.16 -37.81 -0.41
C ALA A 628 7.00 -37.36 0.50
N LEU A 629 7.26 -36.45 1.45
CA LEU A 629 6.21 -35.87 2.30
C LEU A 629 5.24 -35.01 1.47
N LEU A 630 5.77 -34.15 0.59
CA LEU A 630 4.94 -33.29 -0.25
C LEU A 630 4.14 -34.10 -1.27
N GLU A 631 4.74 -35.11 -1.91
CA GLU A 631 4.06 -36.01 -2.86
C GLU A 631 2.91 -36.78 -2.20
N ARG A 632 3.07 -37.22 -0.94
CA ARG A 632 1.99 -37.85 -0.17
C ARG A 632 0.78 -36.91 -0.06
N ASP A 633 1.01 -35.67 0.34
CA ASP A 633 -0.06 -34.68 0.57
C ASP A 633 -0.66 -34.18 -0.76
N LEU A 634 0.16 -34.03 -1.80
CA LEU A 634 -0.29 -33.72 -3.17
C LEU A 634 -1.20 -34.82 -3.72
N ALA A 635 -0.84 -36.10 -3.54
CA ALA A 635 -1.67 -37.21 -3.98
C ALA A 635 -3.03 -37.22 -3.25
N ALA A 636 -3.04 -36.96 -1.94
CA ALA A 636 -4.26 -36.85 -1.16
C ALA A 636 -5.14 -35.66 -1.60
N ALA A 637 -4.54 -34.50 -1.84
CA ALA A 637 -5.24 -33.31 -2.31
C ALA A 637 -5.85 -33.52 -3.71
N HIS A 638 -5.10 -34.10 -4.65
CA HIS A 638 -5.64 -34.47 -5.97
C HIS A 638 -6.81 -35.45 -5.87
N ALA A 639 -6.73 -36.45 -4.99
CA ALA A 639 -7.84 -37.37 -4.78
C ALA A 639 -9.09 -36.66 -4.25
N ALA A 640 -8.94 -35.72 -3.31
CA ALA A 640 -10.03 -34.93 -2.76
C ALA A 640 -10.68 -34.02 -3.82
N ILE A 641 -9.87 -33.35 -4.65
CA ILE A 641 -10.36 -32.51 -5.76
C ILE A 641 -11.16 -33.35 -6.77
N ASN A 642 -10.61 -34.50 -7.17
CA ASN A 642 -11.22 -35.38 -8.17
C ASN A 642 -12.52 -36.04 -7.69
N ALA A 643 -12.67 -36.25 -6.38
CA ALA A 643 -13.91 -36.78 -5.81
C ALA A 643 -15.10 -35.80 -5.90
N CYS A 644 -14.85 -34.51 -6.16
CA CYS A 644 -15.84 -33.43 -6.17
C CYS A 644 -16.39 -33.03 -7.56
N SER A 645 -16.13 -33.75 -8.65
CA SER A 645 -16.71 -33.48 -10.00
C SER A 645 -17.42 -34.72 -10.58
N PRO A 646 -18.61 -34.59 -11.23
CA PRO A 646 -18.94 -33.58 -12.26
C PRO A 646 -20.29 -32.81 -12.01
N PRO A 647 -20.72 -31.87 -12.90
CA PRO A 647 -21.37 -30.60 -12.54
C PRO A 647 -22.91 -30.65 -12.37
N ASP A 648 -23.42 -29.55 -11.81
CA ASP A 648 -24.82 -29.11 -11.60
C ASP A 648 -25.51 -29.53 -10.29
N ASP A 649 -26.04 -28.51 -9.60
CA ASP A 649 -26.89 -28.52 -8.39
C ASP A 649 -26.28 -29.01 -7.05
N CYS A 650 -25.69 -28.06 -6.31
CA CYS A 650 -25.84 -28.01 -4.85
C CYS A 650 -26.13 -26.58 -4.39
N GLY A 651 -27.29 -26.09 -4.83
CA GLY A 651 -28.03 -25.11 -4.05
C GLY A 651 -28.72 -25.82 -2.88
N SER A 652 -28.70 -25.17 -1.71
CA SER A 652 -29.50 -25.44 -0.51
C SER A 652 -29.42 -26.85 0.11
N SER A 653 -28.60 -27.00 1.16
CA SER A 653 -29.01 -27.58 2.45
C SER A 653 -27.80 -27.69 3.39
N LEU A 654 -27.62 -26.69 4.25
CA LEU A 654 -27.00 -26.91 5.56
C LEU A 654 -28.11 -26.70 6.57
N ASP A 655 -28.72 -27.81 6.95
CA ASP A 655 -29.62 -27.91 8.09
C ASP A 655 -28.83 -27.59 9.35
N MET A 656 -29.36 -26.66 10.14
CA MET A 656 -28.92 -26.32 11.48
C MET A 656 -29.26 -27.46 12.43
N GLY A 657 -28.25 -27.95 13.15
CA GLY A 657 -28.38 -28.88 14.27
C GLY A 657 -27.30 -28.60 15.30
#